data_AF-A0A1I7S5U6-F1
#
_entry.id   AF-A0A1I7S5U6-F1
#
_cell.length_a   1.000
_cell.length_b   1.000
_cell.length_c   1.000
_cell.angle_alpha   90.00
_cell.angle_beta   90.00
_cell.angle_gamma   90.00
#
_symmetry.space_group_name_H-M   'P 1'
#
loop_
_entity.id
_entity.type
_entity.pdbx_description
1 polymer ?
#
loop_
_entity_poly.entity_id
_entity_poly.type
_entity_poly.pdbx_seq_one_letter_code
_entity_poly.pdbx_strand_id
1 'polypeptide(L)'
;MNSAMASTLGLPFTPSWLPAVFDNKNIDDKMTLTERYSNLLTELSTIQGFRKAAESETAIFREKFEESFADLPRIAAKSSLVFVNSLDFLDFPRPKSSRIVNIGGIGVENSDEKLPEDLRTLSEEHEKIIYFSMGTMAVTTFNFMENILDIFSQVEGFHFVVRLDEKDTASREFAGNFPNIDVVSWIPQQQLICHPHVKLFITHGGYNSLVEAAYCGVPVLVIPLFGDQTFNGKLVERNGWGKMVNKDDLAGNPTKFIKIFSEMLRNNKYSVNAQRVKTLFKNQSFTGKEALQRYFRFLEAADGNLPEFLPSSVEMSIVQLYNLDLTGLLALVVLFLTFFIYNSAKITSLSKSSKFPVAGLVHVMAINLPSARLAFVAGLATFICISFVLYNFVDSNATIRTNALKRNIDSIETLRAKVNDLEAKLLRNEDLVKDFKGRLGRYQEIGKAHEAVENDNGQGAQIPQPQENNGVHVGFNVSGAQQCPVGQVVSDIQMLDVYDSIPFDNPNGGVWKQGFEIKYDKEKIKSEKRLDVIVIPHSHCDPGWLKTFEGYYEEQTKNILDGMAKNLGEKPDMKFIYAEMSFFELWWSQQTEDTKEKVRGYLQSGQFEIVTGGWVMTDEANAHLYSILMELFEGHEFLQTQLGFKPRSHWSIDPFGLSSVLAHVMKSANLTHMAVQRVHYSIKKYLAERKQLEFRWRQLFAGNSARTDIRTHMFPFYSYDVPHTCGPDPSICCQFDFRRLTSYGCPWGKPPKRITNTNVAARAEILADQYRKKAQLYDLNVLLIPLGDDFRYDTQTEWTDQYENYQKLFAYMNGKKELNINAKFGTLNDYFQLMDKRLSEQPETPKQDLPILSGDFFTYADRDDHYWSGYFTSRPFYKHMDRTVGHFVRAADILFSFSNWKATKNNEENASLKQLYNRLVEARRALSLFQHHDGVTGTARKDVVVDYGRKMLKAIEDSKTIISQATAYLFGLSEQDKQQVKVDTEHFLDLLPKHKPIEPVSTILIQNSLGFERNEVHCIAVKSPKIKIRKSESSEVPKQQIQPIIIVKDGKITIEKDQLELCFVANIPALGISRYELVQGEDNANFVKIQASEGVETSNFSPFEATKFDGEILLSNEKTSASFDSNTALLKSVKPKDDISLDMNMEFVFYGARGKNRSRDPGGDSLSGAYLFLPNGKAKPLENNKNSFVKVSGPIRQSIHILGPQEAQILQEIRLDQNEDFLDIINHVDITTQSNFEVAMRLKSTDFTNNEEFYTELNAQQGPTAKTGR
;
A
#
# COMPACT_ATOMS: atom_id res chain seq x y z
N MET A 1 -5.15 -26.84 5.57
CA MET A 1 -6.34 -27.14 6.40
C MET A 1 -7.33 -27.92 5.56
N ASN A 2 -7.73 -29.13 5.97
CA ASN A 2 -8.68 -29.97 5.23
C ASN A 2 -10.16 -29.60 5.52
N SER A 3 -11.09 -30.17 4.77
CA SER A 3 -12.54 -29.95 4.89
C SER A 3 -13.12 -30.36 6.24
N ALA A 4 -12.60 -31.43 6.86
CA ALA A 4 -13.00 -31.87 8.19
C ALA A 4 -12.71 -30.81 9.26
N MET A 5 -11.52 -30.20 9.21
CA MET A 5 -11.15 -29.11 10.11
C MET A 5 -11.98 -27.85 9.80
N ALA A 6 -12.19 -27.52 8.52
CA ALA A 6 -13.07 -26.40 8.14
C ALA A 6 -14.49 -26.57 8.72
N SER A 7 -15.07 -27.76 8.57
CA SER A 7 -16.38 -28.12 9.12
C SER A 7 -16.40 -28.00 10.65
N THR A 8 -15.34 -28.42 11.33
CA THR A 8 -15.24 -28.35 12.80
C THR A 8 -15.17 -26.89 13.27
N LEU A 9 -14.52 -26.00 12.52
CA LEU A 9 -14.42 -24.57 12.81
C LEU A 9 -15.65 -23.75 12.38
N GLY A 10 -16.71 -24.40 11.92
CA GLY A 10 -17.92 -23.72 11.42
C GLY A 10 -17.71 -22.97 10.10
N LEU A 11 -16.71 -23.35 9.31
CA LEU A 11 -16.41 -22.73 8.01
C LEU A 11 -17.02 -23.53 6.86
N PRO A 12 -17.53 -22.86 5.81
CA PRO A 12 -18.01 -23.56 4.62
C PRO A 12 -16.84 -24.23 3.89
N PHE A 13 -17.02 -25.48 3.46
CA PHE A 13 -16.11 -26.15 2.54
C PHE A 13 -16.63 -26.03 1.10
N THR A 14 -15.73 -25.86 0.13
CA THR A 14 -16.07 -25.55 -1.26
C THR A 14 -15.67 -26.69 -2.21
N PRO A 15 -16.43 -27.81 -2.25
CA PRO A 15 -16.08 -29.00 -3.03
C PRO A 15 -16.21 -28.80 -4.54
N SER A 16 -16.70 -27.64 -4.98
CA SER A 16 -16.87 -27.30 -6.40
C SER A 16 -15.55 -27.04 -7.12
N TRP A 17 -14.51 -26.62 -6.40
CA TRP A 17 -13.21 -26.26 -6.97
C TRP A 17 -12.01 -26.68 -6.11
N LEU A 18 -12.23 -27.17 -4.89
CA LEU A 18 -11.15 -27.54 -3.98
C LEU A 18 -11.05 -29.06 -3.97
N PRO A 19 -9.95 -29.64 -4.45
CA PRO A 19 -9.78 -31.09 -4.42
C PRO A 19 -9.75 -31.60 -2.99
N ALA A 20 -10.44 -32.71 -2.75
CA ALA A 20 -10.38 -33.46 -1.50
C ALA A 20 -8.92 -33.85 -1.21
N VAL A 21 -8.50 -33.67 0.05
CA VAL A 21 -7.11 -33.91 0.47
C VAL A 21 -6.72 -35.40 0.37
N PHE A 22 -7.68 -36.30 0.55
CA PHE A 22 -7.44 -37.75 0.55
C PHE A 22 -8.05 -38.44 -0.66
N ASP A 23 -7.33 -39.45 -1.19
CA ASP A 23 -7.77 -40.43 -2.21
C ASP A 23 -8.31 -39.89 -3.54
N ASN A 24 -8.09 -38.61 -3.83
CA ASN A 24 -8.53 -38.02 -5.09
C ASN A 24 -7.45 -38.11 -6.19
N LYS A 25 -7.34 -39.30 -6.81
CA LYS A 25 -6.40 -39.55 -7.91
C LYS A 25 -6.84 -38.77 -9.16
N ASN A 26 -6.07 -37.74 -9.52
CA ASN A 26 -6.14 -36.97 -10.78
C ASN A 26 -7.13 -35.81 -10.86
N ILE A 27 -7.67 -35.31 -9.75
CA ILE A 27 -8.55 -34.13 -9.78
C ILE A 27 -7.77 -32.86 -9.39
N ASP A 28 -7.89 -31.81 -10.19
CA ASP A 28 -7.33 -30.47 -9.95
C ASP A 28 -8.43 -29.46 -9.58
N ASP A 29 -8.11 -28.17 -9.49
CA ASP A 29 -9.10 -27.13 -9.18
C ASP A 29 -10.02 -26.75 -10.37
N LYS A 30 -9.90 -27.45 -11.50
CA LYS A 30 -10.69 -27.30 -12.72
C LYS A 30 -11.42 -28.61 -13.06
N MET A 31 -12.44 -28.88 -12.27
CA MET A 31 -13.16 -30.14 -12.33
C MET A 31 -14.34 -30.13 -13.31
N THR A 32 -14.49 -31.20 -14.09
CA THR A 32 -15.72 -31.54 -14.82
C THR A 32 -16.88 -31.84 -13.85
N LEU A 33 -18.11 -31.92 -14.36
CA LEU A 33 -19.28 -32.22 -13.51
C LEU A 33 -19.14 -33.56 -12.77
N THR A 34 -18.62 -34.59 -13.44
CA THR A 34 -18.36 -35.91 -12.86
C THR A 34 -17.26 -35.88 -11.80
N GLU A 35 -16.20 -35.10 -12.04
CA GLU A 35 -15.12 -34.91 -11.06
C GLU A 35 -15.60 -34.12 -9.85
N ARG A 36 -16.42 -33.08 -10.02
CA ARG A 36 -17.06 -32.34 -8.91
C ARG A 36 -17.95 -33.23 -8.07
N TYR A 37 -18.71 -34.13 -8.71
CA TYR A 37 -19.56 -35.09 -7.99
C TYR A 37 -18.73 -36.08 -7.16
N SER A 38 -17.69 -36.68 -7.77
CA SER A 38 -16.77 -37.57 -7.07
C SER A 38 -16.01 -36.86 -5.95
N ASN A 39 -15.57 -35.62 -6.19
CA ASN A 39 -14.89 -34.79 -5.21
C ASN A 39 -15.80 -34.46 -4.01
N LEU A 40 -17.06 -34.11 -4.27
CA LEU A 40 -18.07 -33.87 -3.22
C LEU A 40 -18.28 -35.12 -2.35
N LEU A 41 -18.43 -36.30 -2.95
CA LEU A 41 -18.58 -37.55 -2.19
C LEU A 41 -17.34 -37.85 -1.33
N THR A 42 -16.15 -37.58 -1.87
CA THR A 42 -14.87 -37.79 -1.17
C THR A 42 -14.69 -36.81 -0.02
N GLU A 43 -15.11 -35.56 -0.17
CA GLU A 43 -15.10 -34.57 0.91
C GLU A 43 -16.07 -34.95 2.04
N LEU A 44 -17.30 -35.37 1.69
CA LEU A 44 -18.29 -35.80 2.67
C LEU A 44 -17.83 -37.05 3.44
N SER A 45 -17.24 -38.03 2.75
CA SER A 45 -16.70 -39.22 3.40
C SER A 45 -15.52 -38.89 4.32
N THR A 46 -14.65 -37.94 3.92
CA THR A 46 -13.55 -37.42 4.74
C THR A 46 -14.06 -36.76 6.01
N ILE A 47 -15.02 -35.83 5.91
CA ILE A 47 -15.62 -35.16 7.06
C ILE A 47 -16.22 -36.19 8.04
N GLN A 48 -16.97 -37.16 7.52
CA GLN A 48 -17.61 -38.18 8.34
C GLN A 48 -16.58 -39.12 9.01
N GLY A 49 -15.49 -39.45 8.31
CA GLY A 49 -14.39 -40.26 8.83
C GLY A 49 -13.67 -39.57 10.00
N PHE A 50 -13.28 -38.31 9.82
CA PHE A 50 -12.64 -37.51 10.87
C PHE A 50 -13.56 -37.29 12.07
N ARG A 51 -14.86 -37.09 11.84
CA ARG A 51 -15.84 -36.99 12.93
C ARG A 51 -15.88 -38.26 13.78
N LYS A 52 -15.93 -39.44 13.16
CA LYS A 52 -15.90 -40.73 13.88
C LYS A 52 -14.59 -40.96 14.62
N ALA A 53 -13.47 -40.54 14.03
CA ALA A 53 -12.17 -40.60 14.69
C ALA A 53 -12.16 -39.71 15.95
N ALA A 54 -12.63 -38.47 15.85
CA ALA A 54 -12.71 -37.55 16.98
C ALA A 54 -13.70 -38.01 18.08
N GLU A 55 -14.81 -38.65 17.70
CA GLU A 55 -15.74 -39.30 18.64
C GLU A 55 -15.05 -40.45 19.40
N SER A 56 -14.23 -41.24 18.71
CA SER A 56 -13.45 -42.33 19.31
C SER A 56 -12.33 -41.80 20.22
N GLU A 57 -11.64 -40.74 19.82
CA GLU A 57 -10.64 -40.06 20.64
C GLU A 57 -11.28 -39.44 21.89
N THR A 58 -12.44 -38.80 21.75
CA THR A 58 -13.18 -38.23 22.88
C THR A 58 -13.56 -39.31 23.89
N ALA A 59 -13.97 -40.51 23.42
CA ALA A 59 -14.24 -41.64 24.31
C ALA A 59 -12.99 -42.08 25.09
N ILE A 60 -11.82 -42.14 24.44
CA ILE A 60 -10.55 -42.45 25.10
C ILE A 60 -10.18 -41.37 26.12
N PHE A 61 -10.37 -40.08 25.82
CA PHE A 61 -10.10 -39.01 26.76
C PHE A 61 -11.03 -39.06 27.98
N ARG A 62 -12.30 -39.42 27.77
CA ARG A 62 -13.26 -39.62 28.87
C ARG A 62 -12.91 -40.82 29.76
N GLU A 63 -12.39 -41.88 29.16
CA GLU A 63 -11.91 -43.06 29.88
C GLU A 63 -10.61 -42.78 30.66
N LYS A 64 -9.64 -42.08 30.06
CA LYS A 64 -8.30 -41.89 30.64
C LYS A 64 -8.17 -40.70 31.60
N PHE A 65 -8.93 -39.63 31.40
CA PHE A 65 -8.80 -38.40 32.20
C PHE A 65 -10.00 -38.20 33.13
N GLU A 66 -11.21 -38.01 32.57
CA GLU A 66 -12.45 -37.85 33.34
C GLU A 66 -13.69 -38.07 32.46
N GLU A 67 -14.74 -38.72 33.00
CA GLU A 67 -15.95 -39.02 32.22
C GLU A 67 -16.64 -37.75 31.68
N SER A 68 -16.45 -36.61 32.36
CA SER A 68 -17.00 -35.31 31.97
C SER A 68 -16.20 -34.56 30.90
N PHE A 69 -15.10 -35.13 30.38
CA PHE A 69 -14.21 -34.47 29.44
C PHE A 69 -14.98 -33.97 28.21
N ALA A 70 -14.75 -32.71 27.86
CA ALA A 70 -15.47 -32.03 26.80
C ALA A 70 -15.18 -32.65 25.42
N ASP A 71 -16.19 -32.62 24.55
CA ASP A 71 -16.07 -33.15 23.19
C ASP A 71 -14.93 -32.45 22.42
N LEU A 72 -13.96 -33.24 21.91
CA LEU A 72 -12.76 -32.70 21.26
C LEU A 72 -13.08 -31.79 20.05
N PRO A 73 -14.02 -32.15 19.14
CA PRO A 73 -14.50 -31.24 18.11
C PRO A 73 -15.05 -29.92 18.67
N ARG A 74 -15.80 -29.94 19.77
CA ARG A 74 -16.32 -28.72 20.40
C ARG A 74 -15.23 -27.85 21.01
N ILE A 75 -14.17 -28.45 21.56
CA ILE A 75 -12.97 -27.72 22.03
C ILE A 75 -12.28 -27.04 20.84
N ALA A 76 -12.02 -27.78 19.76
CA ALA A 76 -11.40 -27.24 18.55
C ALA A 76 -12.24 -26.12 17.93
N ALA A 77 -13.56 -26.29 17.85
CA ALA A 77 -14.50 -25.30 17.33
C ALA A 77 -14.45 -23.96 18.08
N LYS A 78 -14.14 -23.98 19.39
CA LYS A 78 -14.03 -22.80 20.26
C LYS A 78 -12.64 -22.18 20.38
N SER A 79 -11.63 -22.71 19.69
CA SER A 79 -10.25 -22.23 19.80
C SER A 79 -10.04 -20.83 19.18
N SER A 80 -9.59 -19.83 19.96
CA SER A 80 -9.40 -18.44 19.51
C SER A 80 -8.57 -18.30 18.21
N LEU A 81 -7.49 -19.07 18.09
CA LEU A 81 -6.61 -19.11 16.92
C LEU A 81 -6.27 -20.56 16.55
N VAL A 82 -6.03 -20.80 15.26
CA VAL A 82 -5.60 -22.10 14.70
C VAL A 82 -4.37 -21.87 13.84
N PHE A 83 -3.23 -22.40 14.30
CA PHE A 83 -1.99 -22.34 13.56
C PHE A 83 -1.89 -23.50 12.58
N VAL A 84 -1.68 -23.20 11.30
CA VAL A 84 -1.61 -24.20 10.23
C VAL A 84 -0.24 -24.10 9.57
N ASN A 85 0.52 -25.21 9.56
CA ASN A 85 1.78 -25.30 8.82
C ASN A 85 1.48 -25.40 7.31
N SER A 86 1.12 -24.26 6.70
CA SER A 86 0.88 -24.12 5.27
C SER A 86 1.38 -22.76 4.79
N LEU A 87 1.86 -22.69 3.56
CA LEU A 87 2.23 -21.46 2.87
C LEU A 87 1.10 -21.01 1.95
N ASP A 88 0.53 -19.83 2.21
CA ASP A 88 -0.62 -19.28 1.46
C ASP A 88 -0.42 -19.29 -0.05
N PHE A 89 0.81 -19.03 -0.52
CA PHE A 89 1.15 -18.95 -1.94
C PHE A 89 1.41 -20.32 -2.58
N LEU A 90 1.55 -21.40 -1.79
CA LEU A 90 1.70 -22.76 -2.29
C LEU A 90 0.41 -23.58 -2.24
N ASP A 91 -0.56 -23.19 -1.42
CA ASP A 91 -1.83 -23.90 -1.22
C ASP A 91 -2.89 -23.47 -2.26
N PHE A 92 -3.99 -24.22 -2.38
CA PHE A 92 -5.13 -23.81 -3.21
C PHE A 92 -5.85 -22.61 -2.56
N PRO A 93 -6.21 -21.58 -3.34
CA PRO A 93 -6.99 -20.45 -2.81
C PRO A 93 -8.34 -20.92 -2.24
N ARG A 94 -8.63 -20.56 -0.99
CA ARG A 94 -9.90 -20.86 -0.33
C ARG A 94 -10.29 -19.77 0.67
N PRO A 95 -11.59 -19.59 0.98
CA PRO A 95 -12.01 -18.76 2.08
C PRO A 95 -11.36 -19.23 3.39
N LYS A 96 -10.81 -18.30 4.16
CA LYS A 96 -10.29 -18.54 5.52
C LYS A 96 -10.82 -17.48 6.47
N SER A 97 -11.06 -17.87 7.71
CA SER A 97 -11.38 -16.93 8.80
C SER A 97 -10.08 -16.29 9.33
N SER A 98 -10.20 -15.13 9.97
CA SER A 98 -9.11 -14.46 10.71
C SER A 98 -8.51 -15.33 11.83
N ARG A 99 -9.22 -16.38 12.27
CA ARG A 99 -8.73 -17.39 13.23
C ARG A 99 -7.59 -18.24 12.68
N ILE A 100 -7.48 -18.39 11.37
CA ILE A 100 -6.51 -19.31 10.75
C ILE A 100 -5.24 -18.54 10.42
N VAL A 101 -4.18 -18.85 11.16
CA VAL A 101 -2.85 -18.25 10.99
C VAL A 101 -1.95 -19.28 10.33
N ASN A 102 -1.51 -18.96 9.12
CA ASN A 102 -0.59 -19.81 8.37
C ASN A 102 0.85 -19.57 8.83
N ILE A 103 1.50 -20.60 9.36
CA ILE A 103 2.86 -20.59 9.91
C ILE A 103 3.79 -21.51 9.10
N GLY A 104 3.51 -21.65 7.80
CA GLY A 104 4.32 -22.43 6.88
C GLY A 104 5.80 -22.04 6.93
N GLY A 105 6.69 -23.04 6.84
CA GLY A 105 8.15 -22.80 6.89
C GLY A 105 8.76 -22.73 8.27
N ILE A 106 7.99 -22.96 9.34
CA ILE A 106 8.49 -22.93 10.73
C ILE A 106 9.59 -23.98 11.02
N GLY A 107 9.60 -25.10 10.29
CA GLY A 107 10.59 -26.17 10.43
C GLY A 107 11.79 -26.04 9.50
N VAL A 108 11.91 -24.94 8.74
CA VAL A 108 13.06 -24.68 7.87
C VAL A 108 14.04 -23.79 8.63
N GLU A 109 15.26 -24.29 8.84
CA GLU A 109 16.29 -23.56 9.58
C GLU A 109 17.16 -22.72 8.63
N ASN A 110 17.64 -21.55 9.07
CA ASN A 110 18.68 -20.81 8.35
C ASN A 110 20.02 -21.53 8.61
N SER A 111 20.29 -22.63 7.91
CA SER A 111 21.50 -23.39 8.17
C SER A 111 22.68 -22.81 7.37
N ASP A 112 23.51 -22.02 8.06
CA ASP A 112 24.91 -21.79 7.69
C ASP A 112 25.78 -23.05 7.95
N GLU A 113 25.17 -24.15 8.40
CA GLU A 113 25.84 -25.44 8.60
C GLU A 113 26.33 -26.01 7.28
N LYS A 114 27.64 -26.26 7.22
CA LYS A 114 28.30 -26.89 6.08
C LYS A 114 27.81 -28.33 5.92
N LEU A 115 27.67 -28.78 4.68
CA LEU A 115 27.47 -30.20 4.38
C LEU A 115 28.57 -31.04 5.06
N PRO A 116 28.24 -32.22 5.62
CA PRO A 116 29.23 -33.20 6.04
C PRO A 116 30.30 -33.45 4.95
N GLU A 117 31.54 -33.69 5.36
CA GLU A 117 32.71 -33.69 4.47
C GLU A 117 32.62 -34.71 3.32
N ASP A 118 32.02 -35.86 3.59
CA ASP A 118 31.68 -36.92 2.63
C ASP A 118 30.70 -36.43 1.54
N LEU A 119 29.71 -35.63 1.92
CA LEU A 119 28.72 -35.08 0.99
C LEU A 119 29.19 -33.81 0.29
N ARG A 120 30.10 -33.05 0.91
CA ARG A 120 30.79 -31.92 0.30
C ARG A 120 31.70 -32.39 -0.84
N THR A 121 32.43 -33.48 -0.62
CA THR A 121 33.27 -34.10 -1.65
C THR A 121 32.43 -34.54 -2.85
N LEU A 122 31.30 -35.21 -2.58
CA LEU A 122 30.35 -35.64 -3.60
C LEU A 122 29.78 -34.47 -4.42
N SER A 123 29.53 -33.33 -3.76
CA SER A 123 29.01 -32.15 -4.42
C SER A 123 30.08 -31.35 -5.17
N GLU A 124 31.36 -31.49 -4.82
CA GLU A 124 32.50 -30.92 -5.55
C GLU A 124 32.88 -31.73 -6.79
N GLU A 125 32.71 -33.06 -6.76
CA GLU A 125 33.03 -33.95 -7.88
C GLU A 125 31.99 -33.92 -9.03
N HIS A 126 30.76 -33.50 -8.74
CA HIS A 126 29.65 -33.55 -9.70
C HIS A 126 28.86 -32.23 -9.78
N GLU A 127 28.79 -31.64 -10.98
CA GLU A 127 28.10 -30.35 -11.23
C GLU A 127 26.56 -30.46 -11.29
N LYS A 128 26.02 -31.66 -11.53
CA LYS A 128 24.57 -31.91 -11.73
C LYS A 128 24.11 -33.11 -10.91
N ILE A 129 23.42 -32.84 -9.81
CA ILE A 129 22.96 -33.83 -8.85
C ILE A 129 21.43 -33.93 -8.88
N ILE A 130 20.91 -35.14 -8.79
CA ILE A 130 19.48 -35.43 -8.57
C ILE A 130 19.36 -36.17 -7.24
N TYR A 131 18.56 -35.63 -6.33
CA TYR A 131 18.32 -36.24 -5.03
C TYR A 131 16.99 -37.00 -5.04
N PHE A 132 16.98 -38.22 -4.53
CA PHE A 132 15.79 -39.08 -4.41
C PHE A 132 15.56 -39.48 -2.95
N SER A 133 14.36 -39.19 -2.42
CA SER A 133 13.97 -39.57 -1.05
C SER A 133 12.47 -39.76 -0.87
N MET A 134 12.08 -40.95 -0.41
CA MET A 134 10.69 -41.32 -0.10
C MET A 134 10.30 -41.09 1.37
N GLY A 135 11.10 -40.31 2.10
CA GLY A 135 10.86 -39.98 3.51
C GLY A 135 11.34 -41.07 4.47
N THR A 136 11.03 -40.91 5.76
CA THR A 136 11.49 -41.81 6.84
C THR A 136 10.47 -42.89 7.21
N MET A 137 9.21 -42.74 6.79
CA MET A 137 8.12 -43.63 7.20
C MET A 137 7.75 -44.70 6.17
N ALA A 138 8.11 -44.50 4.91
CA ALA A 138 7.91 -45.47 3.86
C ALA A 138 9.21 -46.22 3.58
N VAL A 139 9.23 -47.52 3.87
CA VAL A 139 10.32 -48.41 3.43
C VAL A 139 10.05 -48.76 1.97
N THR A 140 10.96 -48.39 1.08
CA THR A 140 10.92 -48.78 -0.33
C THR A 140 11.17 -50.29 -0.47
N THR A 141 10.67 -50.88 -1.55
CA THR A 141 10.89 -52.30 -1.87
C THR A 141 11.68 -52.39 -3.18
N PHE A 142 12.41 -53.49 -3.37
CA PHE A 142 13.16 -53.73 -4.60
C PHE A 142 12.30 -53.58 -5.86
N ASN A 143 11.10 -54.17 -5.87
CA ASN A 143 10.16 -54.06 -7.01
C ASN A 143 9.75 -52.62 -7.35
N PHE A 144 9.81 -51.70 -6.38
CA PHE A 144 9.55 -50.28 -6.62
C PHE A 144 10.80 -49.55 -7.12
N MET A 145 11.98 -49.91 -6.61
CA MET A 145 13.25 -49.24 -6.89
C MET A 145 13.96 -49.73 -8.14
N GLU A 146 13.80 -51.01 -8.54
CA GLU A 146 14.51 -51.63 -9.66
C GLU A 146 14.42 -50.79 -10.95
N ASN A 147 13.19 -50.46 -11.38
CA ASN A 147 12.96 -49.63 -12.56
C ASN A 147 13.51 -48.20 -12.42
N ILE A 148 13.46 -47.62 -11.21
CA ILE A 148 13.95 -46.26 -10.98
C ILE A 148 15.48 -46.21 -11.07
N LEU A 149 16.15 -47.17 -10.44
CA LEU A 149 17.60 -47.29 -10.45
C LEU A 149 18.14 -47.62 -11.84
N ASP A 150 17.47 -48.51 -12.58
CA ASP A 150 17.82 -48.81 -13.97
C ASP A 150 17.74 -47.55 -14.85
N ILE A 151 16.66 -46.75 -14.71
CA ILE A 151 16.52 -45.48 -15.44
C ILE A 151 17.62 -44.49 -15.05
N PHE A 152 17.93 -44.35 -13.76
CA PHE A 152 18.99 -43.45 -13.31
C PHE A 152 20.36 -43.85 -13.86
N SER A 153 20.65 -45.16 -13.95
CA SER A 153 21.92 -45.65 -14.52
C SER A 153 22.12 -45.26 -16.00
N GLN A 154 21.03 -45.02 -16.73
CA GLN A 154 21.05 -44.71 -18.16
C GLN A 154 21.10 -43.20 -18.45
N VAL A 155 21.00 -42.34 -17.43
CA VAL A 155 20.98 -40.88 -17.62
C VAL A 155 22.39 -40.29 -17.52
N GLU A 156 22.99 -40.04 -18.68
CA GLU A 156 24.33 -39.45 -18.78
C GLU A 156 24.39 -38.00 -18.28
N GLY A 157 25.50 -37.65 -17.63
CA GLY A 157 25.81 -36.28 -17.19
C GLY A 157 25.08 -35.83 -15.92
N PHE A 158 24.40 -36.73 -15.21
CA PHE A 158 23.82 -36.50 -13.88
C PHE A 158 24.29 -37.56 -12.89
N HIS A 159 24.53 -37.13 -11.66
CA HIS A 159 24.83 -37.99 -10.53
C HIS A 159 23.63 -38.10 -9.60
N PHE A 160 23.36 -39.29 -9.07
CA PHE A 160 22.16 -39.56 -8.28
C PHE A 160 22.50 -39.86 -6.83
N VAL A 161 21.88 -39.12 -5.91
CA VAL A 161 21.94 -39.41 -4.47
C VAL A 161 20.60 -40.01 -4.05
N VAL A 162 20.61 -41.29 -3.69
CA VAL A 162 19.41 -42.06 -3.40
C VAL A 162 19.38 -42.43 -1.92
N ARG A 163 18.41 -41.88 -1.19
CA ARG A 163 18.17 -42.27 0.20
C ARG A 163 17.40 -43.59 0.25
N LEU A 164 17.99 -44.62 0.83
CA LEU A 164 17.36 -45.92 1.07
C LEU A 164 17.42 -46.32 2.54
N ASP A 165 16.33 -46.91 3.05
CA ASP A 165 16.32 -47.50 4.39
C ASP A 165 17.40 -48.58 4.51
N GLU A 166 17.98 -48.74 5.70
CA GLU A 166 19.02 -49.75 5.95
C GLU A 166 18.49 -51.18 5.72
N LYS A 167 17.18 -51.38 5.84
CA LYS A 167 16.52 -52.68 5.63
C LYS A 167 16.31 -53.03 4.17
N ASP A 168 16.42 -52.08 3.23
CA ASP A 168 16.30 -52.33 1.79
C ASP A 168 17.65 -52.75 1.18
N THR A 169 18.14 -53.92 1.60
CA THR A 169 19.47 -54.41 1.21
C THR A 169 19.55 -54.76 -0.28
N ALA A 170 18.46 -55.29 -0.86
CA ALA A 170 18.41 -55.66 -2.27
C ALA A 170 18.57 -54.46 -3.21
N SER A 171 17.86 -53.34 -2.94
CA SER A 171 17.99 -52.13 -3.75
C SER A 171 19.37 -51.47 -3.60
N ARG A 172 19.96 -51.56 -2.40
CA ARG A 172 21.31 -51.06 -2.12
C ARG A 172 22.38 -51.85 -2.88
N GLU A 173 22.30 -53.18 -2.89
CA GLU A 173 23.23 -54.04 -3.64
C GLU A 173 23.10 -53.81 -5.15
N PHE A 174 21.87 -53.67 -5.66
CA PHE A 174 21.63 -53.40 -7.07
C PHE A 174 22.17 -52.04 -7.52
N ALA A 175 21.94 -50.97 -6.73
CA ALA A 175 22.45 -49.64 -7.01
C ALA A 175 23.99 -49.58 -7.05
N GLY A 176 24.67 -50.39 -6.24
CA GLY A 176 26.14 -50.45 -6.19
C GLY A 176 26.81 -50.93 -7.49
N ASN A 177 26.04 -51.47 -8.44
CA ASN A 177 26.54 -51.82 -9.78
C ASN A 177 26.69 -50.60 -10.71
N PHE A 178 26.19 -49.43 -10.32
CA PHE A 178 26.14 -48.24 -11.17
C PHE A 178 26.99 -47.11 -10.57
N PRO A 179 28.05 -46.66 -11.26
CA PRO A 179 28.99 -45.68 -10.71
C PRO A 179 28.41 -44.27 -10.58
N ASN A 180 27.26 -43.98 -11.20
CA ASN A 180 26.59 -42.68 -11.15
C ASN A 180 25.49 -42.60 -10.07
N ILE A 181 25.42 -43.59 -9.16
CA ILE A 181 24.39 -43.68 -8.11
C ILE A 181 25.05 -43.94 -6.76
N ASP A 182 24.88 -43.00 -5.83
CA ASP A 182 25.25 -43.17 -4.42
C ASP A 182 24.03 -43.43 -3.54
N VAL A 183 24.15 -44.45 -2.69
CA VAL A 183 23.10 -44.82 -1.74
C VAL A 183 23.47 -44.39 -0.33
N VAL A 184 22.60 -43.61 0.30
CA VAL A 184 22.76 -43.13 1.69
C VAL A 184 21.60 -43.57 2.57
N SER A 185 21.85 -43.88 3.85
CA SER A 185 20.78 -44.17 4.82
C SER A 185 20.20 -42.92 5.47
N TRP A 186 21.04 -41.90 5.66
CA TRP A 186 20.66 -40.61 6.23
C TRP A 186 21.44 -39.47 5.58
N ILE A 187 20.81 -38.30 5.47
CA ILE A 187 21.44 -37.10 4.93
C ILE A 187 20.77 -35.86 5.55
N PRO A 188 21.52 -34.77 5.84
CA PRO A 188 20.94 -33.46 6.11
C PRO A 188 20.21 -32.94 4.87
N GLN A 189 18.93 -33.31 4.76
CA GLN A 189 18.14 -33.20 3.53
C GLN A 189 18.04 -31.75 3.05
N GLN A 190 17.72 -30.82 3.96
CA GLN A 190 17.59 -29.41 3.60
C GLN A 190 18.90 -28.85 3.02
N GLN A 191 20.04 -29.15 3.66
CA GLN A 191 21.36 -28.70 3.25
C GLN A 191 21.71 -29.24 1.85
N LEU A 192 21.43 -30.51 1.57
CA LEU A 192 21.67 -31.08 0.25
C LEU A 192 20.77 -30.44 -0.80
N ILE A 193 19.46 -30.32 -0.54
CA ILE A 193 18.52 -29.70 -1.49
C ILE A 193 18.93 -28.26 -1.79
N CYS A 194 19.44 -27.52 -0.81
CA CYS A 194 19.90 -26.14 -0.99
C CYS A 194 21.25 -26.01 -1.72
N HIS A 195 21.94 -27.12 -2.01
CA HIS A 195 23.21 -27.10 -2.72
C HIS A 195 23.04 -26.68 -4.19
N PRO A 196 23.89 -25.77 -4.74
CA PRO A 196 23.75 -25.25 -6.12
C PRO A 196 23.77 -26.31 -7.24
N HIS A 197 24.36 -27.47 -6.99
CA HIS A 197 24.48 -28.56 -7.96
C HIS A 197 23.23 -29.44 -8.02
N VAL A 198 22.32 -29.38 -7.04
CA VAL A 198 21.07 -30.14 -7.08
C VAL A 198 20.11 -29.50 -8.08
N LYS A 199 19.75 -30.25 -9.13
CA LYS A 199 18.90 -29.77 -10.24
C LYS A 199 17.46 -30.27 -10.15
N LEU A 200 17.22 -31.35 -9.42
CA LEU A 200 15.90 -31.95 -9.26
C LEU A 200 15.84 -32.74 -7.94
N PHE A 201 14.73 -32.62 -7.23
CA PHE A 201 14.43 -33.43 -6.06
C PHE A 201 13.23 -34.34 -6.32
N ILE A 202 13.42 -35.65 -6.22
CA ILE A 202 12.37 -36.65 -6.41
C ILE A 202 11.92 -37.13 -5.03
N THR A 203 10.62 -37.01 -4.76
CA THR A 203 10.09 -37.29 -3.42
C THR A 203 8.68 -37.83 -3.42
N HIS A 204 8.26 -38.42 -2.31
CA HIS A 204 6.89 -38.88 -2.09
C HIS A 204 5.86 -37.75 -1.96
N GLY A 205 6.30 -36.49 -1.83
CA GLY A 205 5.40 -35.33 -1.72
C GLY A 205 4.94 -35.02 -0.30
N GLY A 206 5.71 -35.43 0.72
CA GLY A 206 5.50 -34.98 2.09
C GLY A 206 5.61 -33.45 2.18
N TYR A 207 4.71 -32.81 2.93
CA TYR A 207 4.60 -31.36 2.94
C TYR A 207 5.90 -30.66 3.35
N ASN A 208 6.61 -31.15 4.36
CA ASN A 208 7.88 -30.58 4.80
C ASN A 208 8.95 -30.64 3.69
N SER A 209 9.05 -31.76 2.95
CA SER A 209 9.97 -31.88 1.81
C SER A 209 9.66 -30.84 0.72
N LEU A 210 8.37 -30.54 0.49
CA LEU A 210 7.99 -29.48 -0.44
C LEU A 210 8.35 -28.09 0.09
N VAL A 211 8.17 -27.84 1.39
CA VAL A 211 8.54 -26.57 2.02
C VAL A 211 10.06 -26.35 1.95
N GLU A 212 10.88 -27.38 2.18
CA GLU A 212 12.33 -27.34 2.02
C GLU A 212 12.74 -27.07 0.56
N ALA A 213 12.14 -27.79 -0.39
CA ALA A 213 12.41 -27.58 -1.82
C ALA A 213 11.98 -26.18 -2.28
N ALA A 214 10.86 -25.67 -1.77
CA ALA A 214 10.39 -24.32 -2.01
C ALA A 214 11.37 -23.28 -1.46
N TYR A 215 11.89 -23.48 -0.25
CA TYR A 215 12.90 -22.60 0.37
C TYR A 215 14.22 -22.61 -0.43
N CYS A 216 14.66 -23.78 -0.88
CA CYS A 216 15.91 -23.95 -1.62
C CYS A 216 15.79 -23.53 -3.10
N GLY A 217 14.58 -23.55 -3.67
CA GLY A 217 14.30 -23.20 -5.07
C GLY A 217 14.59 -24.33 -6.05
N VAL A 218 14.39 -25.58 -5.62
CA VAL A 218 14.67 -26.78 -6.43
C VAL A 218 13.37 -27.38 -6.97
N PRO A 219 13.31 -27.72 -8.28
CA PRO A 219 12.17 -28.44 -8.86
C PRO A 219 11.89 -29.77 -8.19
N VAL A 220 10.63 -30.20 -8.16
CA VAL A 220 10.24 -31.46 -7.51
C VAL A 220 9.45 -32.41 -8.42
N LEU A 221 9.84 -33.69 -8.44
CA LEU A 221 9.05 -34.76 -9.04
C LEU A 221 8.40 -35.58 -7.93
N VAL A 222 7.08 -35.55 -7.86
CA VAL A 222 6.31 -36.15 -6.77
C VAL A 222 5.79 -37.53 -7.16
N ILE A 223 6.11 -38.55 -6.36
CA ILE A 223 5.60 -39.93 -6.50
C ILE A 223 4.78 -40.27 -5.25
N PRO A 224 3.46 -39.97 -5.23
CA PRO A 224 2.65 -40.15 -4.05
C PRO A 224 2.47 -41.63 -3.70
N LEU A 225 2.61 -41.95 -2.42
CA LEU A 225 2.42 -43.28 -1.85
C LEU A 225 1.03 -43.45 -1.22
N PHE A 226 0.62 -42.50 -0.37
CA PHE A 226 -0.66 -42.47 0.36
C PHE A 226 -0.93 -41.09 1.00
N GLY A 227 -2.10 -40.90 1.61
CA GLY A 227 -2.42 -39.70 2.40
C GLY A 227 -2.63 -38.44 1.55
N ASP A 228 -2.10 -37.31 2.02
CA ASP A 228 -2.17 -35.98 1.42
C ASP A 228 -1.19 -35.76 0.26
N GLN A 229 -0.32 -36.74 -0.01
CA GLN A 229 0.77 -36.63 -0.98
C GLN A 229 0.30 -36.36 -2.41
N THR A 230 -0.86 -36.92 -2.80
CA THR A 230 -1.46 -36.66 -4.11
C THR A 230 -1.91 -35.20 -4.23
N PHE A 231 -2.53 -34.66 -3.17
CA PHE A 231 -2.93 -33.26 -3.10
C PHE A 231 -1.71 -32.33 -3.19
N ASN A 232 -0.65 -32.64 -2.45
CA ASN A 232 0.63 -31.93 -2.48
C ASN A 232 1.28 -31.96 -3.88
N GLY A 233 1.27 -33.10 -4.56
CA GLY A 233 1.74 -33.23 -5.94
C GLY A 233 0.95 -32.35 -6.92
N LYS A 234 -0.36 -32.20 -6.73
CA LYS A 234 -1.19 -31.29 -7.54
C LYS A 234 -0.89 -29.81 -7.29
N LEU A 235 -0.56 -29.42 -6.06
CA LEU A 235 -0.08 -28.07 -5.76
C LEU A 235 1.23 -27.75 -6.50
N VAL A 236 2.13 -28.72 -6.56
CA VAL A 236 3.38 -28.61 -7.32
C VAL A 236 3.11 -28.40 -8.81
N GLU A 237 2.25 -29.23 -9.40
CA GLU A 237 1.89 -29.14 -10.82
C GLU A 237 1.22 -27.81 -11.17
N ARG A 238 0.27 -27.38 -10.32
CA ARG A 238 -0.45 -26.12 -10.44
C ARG A 238 0.51 -24.93 -10.46
N ASN A 239 1.45 -24.91 -9.53
CA ASN A 239 2.43 -23.82 -9.40
C ASN A 239 3.57 -23.93 -10.42
N GLY A 240 3.62 -25.02 -11.20
CA GLY A 240 4.48 -25.17 -12.37
C GLY A 240 5.96 -25.43 -12.06
N TRP A 241 6.30 -25.73 -10.82
CA TRP A 241 7.67 -25.98 -10.35
C TRP A 241 7.99 -27.47 -10.18
N GLY A 242 7.08 -28.34 -10.63
CA GLY A 242 7.31 -29.76 -10.68
C GLY A 242 6.20 -30.56 -11.37
N LYS A 243 6.29 -31.88 -11.28
CA LYS A 243 5.32 -32.84 -11.83
C LYS A 243 4.95 -33.92 -10.82
N MET A 244 3.83 -34.59 -11.06
CA MET A 244 3.42 -35.76 -10.28
C MET A 244 3.29 -37.01 -11.18
N VAL A 245 3.83 -38.13 -10.73
CA VAL A 245 3.71 -39.44 -11.39
C VAL A 245 3.14 -40.44 -10.39
N ASN A 246 2.08 -41.16 -10.75
CA ASN A 246 1.50 -42.12 -9.82
C ASN A 246 2.44 -43.32 -9.66
N LYS A 247 2.56 -43.88 -8.45
CA LYS A 247 3.34 -45.11 -8.24
C LYS A 247 2.87 -46.27 -9.12
N ASP A 248 1.58 -46.30 -9.44
CA ASP A 248 0.97 -47.32 -10.31
C ASP A 248 1.51 -47.19 -11.77
N ASP A 249 1.94 -46.00 -12.19
CA ASP A 249 2.58 -45.75 -13.50
C ASP A 249 4.05 -46.21 -13.56
N LEU A 250 4.64 -46.63 -12.43
CA LEU A 250 6.01 -47.17 -12.34
C LEU A 250 6.04 -48.70 -12.44
N ALA A 251 4.91 -49.36 -12.16
CA ALA A 251 4.77 -50.80 -12.21
C ALA A 251 4.44 -51.26 -13.65
N GLY A 252 5.33 -52.05 -14.27
CA GLY A 252 5.10 -52.73 -15.55
C GLY A 252 5.59 -52.00 -16.80
N ASN A 253 5.39 -50.68 -16.94
CA ASN A 253 5.90 -49.93 -18.10
C ASN A 253 6.28 -48.47 -17.72
N PRO A 254 7.56 -48.16 -17.46
CA PRO A 254 8.00 -46.85 -16.96
C PRO A 254 8.04 -45.75 -18.04
N THR A 255 7.52 -45.97 -19.25
CA THR A 255 7.55 -44.98 -20.35
C THR A 255 7.02 -43.61 -19.94
N LYS A 256 5.96 -43.56 -19.11
CA LYS A 256 5.38 -42.31 -18.63
C LYS A 256 6.31 -41.57 -17.66
N PHE A 257 6.96 -42.30 -16.75
CA PHE A 257 7.96 -41.73 -15.85
C PHE A 257 9.16 -41.21 -16.64
N ILE A 258 9.73 -42.01 -17.56
CA ILE A 258 10.87 -41.61 -18.39
C ILE A 258 10.56 -40.33 -19.18
N LYS A 259 9.36 -40.24 -19.76
CA LYS A 259 8.91 -39.05 -20.50
C LYS A 259 8.87 -37.81 -19.62
N ILE A 260 8.22 -37.88 -18.45
CA ILE A 260 8.07 -36.76 -17.53
C ILE A 260 9.42 -36.36 -16.92
N PHE A 261 10.20 -37.34 -16.50
CA PHE A 261 11.54 -37.15 -15.96
C PHE A 261 12.45 -36.45 -16.98
N SER A 262 12.49 -36.94 -18.22
CA SER A 262 13.25 -36.31 -19.31
C SER A 262 12.76 -34.90 -19.65
N GLU A 263 11.44 -34.67 -19.61
CA GLU A 263 10.87 -33.34 -19.79
C GLU A 263 11.35 -32.38 -18.71
N MET A 264 11.32 -32.80 -17.45
CA MET A 264 11.74 -31.97 -16.32
C MET A 264 13.23 -31.60 -16.36
N LEU A 265 14.09 -32.51 -16.82
CA LEU A 265 15.52 -32.25 -16.96
C LEU A 265 15.85 -31.31 -18.13
N ARG A 266 15.03 -31.30 -19.20
CA ARG A 266 15.27 -30.48 -20.40
C ARG A 266 14.55 -29.13 -20.37
N ASN A 267 13.43 -29.04 -19.66
CA ASN A 267 12.59 -27.85 -19.64
C ASN A 267 12.91 -26.96 -18.43
N ASN A 268 13.57 -25.84 -18.68
CA ASN A 268 13.94 -24.88 -17.65
C ASN A 268 12.75 -24.25 -16.90
N LYS A 269 11.51 -24.37 -17.40
CA LYS A 269 10.29 -23.85 -16.75
C LYS A 269 10.17 -24.31 -15.29
N TYR A 270 10.49 -25.56 -14.99
CA TYR A 270 10.39 -26.09 -13.64
C TYR A 270 11.39 -25.42 -12.69
N SER A 271 12.63 -25.22 -13.15
CA SER A 271 13.67 -24.50 -12.41
C SER A 271 13.33 -23.03 -12.22
N VAL A 272 12.87 -22.34 -13.28
CA VAL A 272 12.43 -20.94 -13.21
C VAL A 272 11.29 -20.76 -12.21
N ASN A 273 10.29 -21.65 -12.22
CA ASN A 273 9.17 -21.57 -11.29
C ASN A 273 9.58 -21.96 -9.85
N ALA A 274 10.51 -22.90 -9.67
CA ALA A 274 11.04 -23.22 -8.34
C ALA A 274 11.82 -22.04 -7.74
N GLN A 275 12.61 -21.32 -8.54
CA GLN A 275 13.27 -20.08 -8.11
C GLN A 275 12.25 -18.97 -7.78
N ARG A 276 11.17 -18.85 -8.57
CA ARG A 276 10.07 -17.94 -8.23
C ARG A 276 9.43 -18.29 -6.88
N VAL A 277 9.20 -19.58 -6.61
CA VAL A 277 8.67 -20.06 -5.33
C VAL A 277 9.61 -19.69 -4.17
N LYS A 278 10.92 -19.87 -4.33
CA LYS A 278 11.94 -19.42 -3.36
C LYS A 278 11.87 -17.93 -3.08
N THR A 279 11.75 -17.12 -4.12
CA THR A 279 11.61 -15.66 -3.98
C THR A 279 10.35 -15.29 -3.21
N LEU A 280 9.22 -15.96 -3.49
CA LEU A 280 7.97 -15.75 -2.74
C LEU A 280 8.09 -16.18 -1.27
N PHE A 281 8.80 -17.29 -1.00
CA PHE A 281 9.09 -17.76 0.35
C PHE A 281 9.93 -16.75 1.12
N LYS A 282 11.01 -16.22 0.53
CA LYS A 282 11.91 -15.26 1.19
C LYS A 282 11.26 -13.90 1.42
N ASN A 283 10.33 -13.49 0.57
CA ASN A 283 9.67 -12.17 0.61
C ASN A 283 8.29 -12.19 1.28
N GLN A 284 7.95 -13.24 2.04
CA GLN A 284 6.73 -13.25 2.83
C GLN A 284 6.80 -12.22 3.97
N SER A 285 5.67 -11.64 4.36
CA SER A 285 5.61 -10.55 5.34
C SER A 285 6.11 -10.94 6.74
N PHE A 286 6.01 -12.22 7.11
CA PHE A 286 6.54 -12.79 8.35
C PHE A 286 7.00 -14.22 8.08
N THR A 287 8.12 -14.63 8.65
CA THR A 287 8.48 -16.06 8.72
C THR A 287 7.47 -16.82 9.57
N GLY A 288 7.34 -18.14 9.38
CA GLY A 288 6.43 -18.96 10.19
C GLY A 288 6.66 -18.81 11.70
N LYS A 289 7.92 -18.64 12.13
CA LYS A 289 8.31 -18.38 13.52
C LYS A 289 7.84 -17.00 14.01
N GLU A 290 8.06 -15.95 13.23
CA GLU A 290 7.62 -14.58 13.59
C GLU A 290 6.09 -14.47 13.62
N ALA A 291 5.40 -15.09 12.64
CA ALA A 291 3.95 -15.15 12.60
C ALA A 291 3.40 -15.84 13.87
N LEU A 292 3.98 -16.98 14.25
CA LEU A 292 3.60 -17.67 15.48
C LEU A 292 3.81 -16.76 16.71
N GLN A 293 5.00 -16.18 16.88
CA GLN A 293 5.31 -15.31 18.02
C GLN A 293 4.39 -14.09 18.11
N ARG A 294 4.11 -13.44 16.98
CA ARG A 294 3.25 -12.25 16.92
C ARG A 294 1.82 -12.57 17.34
N TYR A 295 1.23 -13.61 16.75
CA TYR A 295 -0.14 -13.99 17.05
C TYR A 295 -0.28 -14.61 18.45
N PHE A 296 0.78 -15.22 18.97
CA PHE A 296 0.81 -15.68 20.36
C PHE A 296 0.81 -14.50 21.34
N ARG A 297 1.64 -13.47 21.13
CA ARG A 297 1.61 -12.24 21.94
C ARG A 297 0.28 -11.49 21.83
N PHE A 298 -0.31 -11.49 20.64
CA PHE A 298 -1.63 -10.91 20.43
C PHE A 298 -2.72 -11.65 21.24
N LEU A 299 -2.64 -12.98 21.28
CA LEU A 299 -3.55 -13.81 22.07
C LEU A 299 -3.31 -13.64 23.58
N GLU A 300 -2.05 -13.49 24.01
CA GLU A 300 -1.67 -13.18 25.40
C GLU A 300 -2.22 -11.83 25.86
N ALA A 301 -2.10 -10.79 25.03
CA ALA A 301 -2.68 -9.47 25.30
C ALA A 301 -4.22 -9.48 25.38
N ALA A 302 -4.86 -10.55 24.91
CA ALA A 302 -6.30 -10.78 24.96
C ALA A 302 -6.68 -11.86 25.99
N ASP A 303 -5.82 -12.14 26.99
CA ASP A 303 -6.05 -13.15 28.04
C ASP A 303 -6.40 -14.55 27.50
N GLY A 304 -5.86 -14.92 26.33
CA GLY A 304 -6.09 -16.24 25.72
C GLY A 304 -7.43 -16.39 24.98
N ASN A 305 -8.28 -15.36 24.97
CA ASN A 305 -9.65 -15.46 24.48
C ASN A 305 -9.98 -14.37 23.44
N LEU A 306 -10.43 -14.78 22.24
CA LEU A 306 -10.82 -13.87 21.16
C LEU A 306 -12.23 -14.23 20.65
N PRO A 307 -13.29 -13.95 21.41
CA PRO A 307 -14.66 -14.24 21.00
C PRO A 307 -15.05 -13.49 19.71
N GLU A 308 -14.42 -12.34 19.43
CA GLU A 308 -14.64 -11.54 18.23
C GLU A 308 -14.27 -12.28 16.94
N PHE A 309 -13.39 -13.28 17.03
CA PHE A 309 -12.97 -14.08 15.88
C PHE A 309 -13.85 -15.32 15.66
N LEU A 310 -14.72 -15.68 16.62
CA LEU A 310 -15.60 -16.83 16.54
C LEU A 310 -16.84 -16.51 15.68
N PRO A 311 -17.01 -17.13 14.49
CA PRO A 311 -18.20 -16.90 13.69
C PRO A 311 -19.41 -17.61 14.33
N SER A 312 -20.60 -17.00 14.21
CA SER A 312 -21.85 -17.58 14.75
C SER A 312 -22.19 -18.95 14.14
N SER A 313 -21.65 -19.28 12.98
CA SER A 313 -21.79 -20.58 12.33
C SER A 313 -21.27 -21.76 13.15
N VAL A 314 -20.38 -21.53 14.14
CA VAL A 314 -19.90 -22.56 15.07
C VAL A 314 -21.02 -23.15 15.92
N GLU A 315 -22.03 -22.35 16.27
CA GLU A 315 -23.16 -22.80 17.10
C GLU A 315 -24.42 -23.10 16.26
N MET A 316 -24.33 -23.02 14.92
CA MET A 316 -25.45 -23.32 14.01
C MET A 316 -25.50 -24.81 13.65
N SER A 317 -26.72 -25.34 13.51
CA SER A 317 -26.92 -26.66 12.90
C SER A 317 -26.65 -26.63 11.39
N ILE A 318 -26.35 -27.78 10.78
CA ILE A 318 -26.19 -27.91 9.32
C ILE A 318 -27.43 -27.41 8.57
N VAL A 319 -28.63 -27.58 9.14
CA VAL A 319 -29.89 -27.09 8.56
C VAL A 319 -29.90 -25.57 8.44
N GLN A 320 -29.53 -24.88 9.53
CA GLN A 320 -29.45 -23.42 9.58
C GLN A 320 -28.30 -22.88 8.72
N LEU A 321 -27.12 -23.52 8.80
CA LEU A 321 -25.92 -23.07 8.09
C LEU A 321 -26.12 -23.04 6.57
N TYR A 322 -26.89 -23.98 6.03
CA TYR A 322 -27.21 -24.07 4.60
C TYR A 322 -28.64 -23.59 4.25
N ASN A 323 -29.36 -22.97 5.19
CA ASN A 323 -30.74 -22.49 5.00
C ASN A 323 -31.69 -23.55 4.40
N LEU A 324 -31.52 -24.82 4.79
CA LEU A 324 -32.33 -25.92 4.26
C LEU A 324 -33.78 -25.84 4.73
N ASP A 325 -34.00 -25.25 5.91
CA ASP A 325 -35.30 -24.89 6.46
C ASP A 325 -36.02 -23.83 5.60
N LEU A 326 -35.34 -22.74 5.23
CA LEU A 326 -35.88 -21.70 4.35
C LEU A 326 -36.13 -22.22 2.93
N THR A 327 -35.23 -23.06 2.42
CA THR A 327 -35.37 -23.69 1.11
C THR A 327 -36.58 -24.64 1.10
N GLY A 328 -36.77 -25.42 2.16
CA GLY A 328 -37.94 -26.25 2.37
C GLY A 328 -39.23 -25.43 2.45
N LEU A 329 -39.23 -24.32 3.18
CA LEU A 329 -40.37 -23.40 3.28
C LEU A 329 -40.72 -22.80 1.91
N LEU A 330 -39.73 -22.35 1.14
CA LEU A 330 -39.93 -21.82 -0.20
C LEU A 330 -40.53 -22.88 -1.14
N ALA A 331 -40.04 -24.12 -1.07
CA ALA A 331 -40.60 -25.23 -1.84
C ALA A 331 -42.08 -25.50 -1.47
N LEU A 332 -42.44 -25.43 -0.19
CA LEU A 332 -43.83 -25.56 0.27
C LEU A 332 -44.71 -24.41 -0.23
N VAL A 333 -44.21 -23.17 -0.22
CA VAL A 333 -44.93 -22.00 -0.77
C VAL A 333 -45.18 -22.17 -2.27
N VAL A 334 -44.17 -22.63 -3.03
CA VAL A 334 -44.31 -22.90 -4.47
C VAL A 334 -45.33 -24.02 -4.72
N LEU A 335 -45.31 -25.09 -3.93
CA LEU A 335 -46.32 -26.16 -3.99
C LEU A 335 -47.72 -25.66 -3.65
N PHE A 336 -47.86 -24.77 -2.66
CA PHE A 336 -49.13 -24.18 -2.27
C PHE A 336 -49.69 -23.22 -3.34
N LEU A 337 -48.85 -22.35 -3.89
CA LEU A 337 -49.22 -21.44 -4.98
C LEU A 337 -49.62 -22.21 -6.24
N THR A 338 -48.86 -23.24 -6.61
CA THR A 338 -49.22 -24.10 -7.76
C THR A 338 -50.52 -24.87 -7.52
N PHE A 339 -50.77 -25.35 -6.29
CA PHE A 339 -52.04 -25.98 -5.90
C PHE A 339 -53.22 -24.99 -5.96
N PHE A 340 -53.05 -23.75 -5.51
CA PHE A 340 -54.09 -22.72 -5.57
C PHE A 340 -54.39 -22.32 -7.02
N ILE A 341 -53.36 -22.05 -7.83
CA ILE A 341 -53.51 -21.74 -9.26
C ILE A 341 -54.26 -22.87 -9.98
N TYR A 342 -53.91 -24.13 -9.68
CA TYR A 342 -54.59 -25.30 -10.24
C TYR A 342 -56.08 -25.38 -9.85
N ASN A 343 -56.43 -25.15 -8.59
CA ASN A 343 -57.81 -25.21 -8.13
C ASN A 343 -58.65 -24.00 -8.58
N SER A 344 -58.09 -22.79 -8.61
CA SER A 344 -58.74 -21.59 -9.14
C SER A 344 -59.05 -21.72 -10.63
N ALA A 345 -58.16 -22.33 -11.41
CA ALA A 345 -58.39 -22.67 -12.82
C ALA A 345 -59.49 -23.74 -13.01
N LYS A 346 -59.64 -24.66 -12.05
CA LYS A 346 -60.68 -25.72 -12.07
C LYS A 346 -62.06 -25.21 -11.66
N ILE A 347 -62.13 -24.26 -10.72
CA ILE A 347 -63.40 -23.65 -10.26
C ILE A 347 -63.99 -22.74 -11.35
N THR A 348 -63.14 -21.99 -12.06
CA THR A 348 -63.58 -21.14 -13.18
C THR A 348 -64.04 -21.94 -14.40
N SER A 349 -63.61 -23.20 -14.57
CA SER A 349 -64.15 -24.08 -15.63
C SER A 349 -65.50 -24.73 -15.28
N LEU A 350 -65.90 -24.77 -14.01
CA LEU A 350 -67.13 -25.40 -13.52
C LEU A 350 -68.32 -24.41 -13.38
N SER A 351 -68.05 -23.11 -13.31
CA SER A 351 -69.07 -22.05 -13.27
C SER A 351 -69.43 -21.58 -14.69
N LYS A 352 -70.29 -22.35 -15.39
CA LYS A 352 -71.02 -21.87 -16.58
C LYS A 352 -72.52 -21.82 -16.27
N SER A 353 -72.95 -20.82 -15.50
CA SER A 353 -74.31 -20.29 -15.60
C SER A 353 -74.37 -18.83 -15.12
N SER A 354 -75.13 -18.03 -15.88
CA SER A 354 -75.46 -16.60 -15.71
C SER A 354 -74.48 -15.55 -16.29
N LYS A 355 -75.12 -14.54 -16.90
CA LYS A 355 -74.66 -13.62 -17.95
C LYS A 355 -73.87 -12.44 -17.38
N PHE A 356 -72.68 -12.13 -17.90
CA PHE A 356 -72.12 -10.76 -18.07
C PHE A 356 -70.89 -10.82 -19.03
N PRO A 357 -70.61 -9.80 -19.85
CA PRO A 357 -69.64 -9.88 -20.94
C PRO A 357 -68.25 -9.41 -20.48
N VAL A 358 -67.29 -10.32 -20.35
CA VAL A 358 -65.86 -10.00 -20.36
C VAL A 358 -65.16 -10.98 -21.30
N ALA A 359 -65.34 -10.75 -22.61
CA ALA A 359 -64.62 -11.43 -23.66
C ALA A 359 -63.22 -10.80 -23.78
N GLY A 360 -62.24 -11.36 -23.07
CA GLY A 360 -60.84 -10.95 -23.17
C GLY A 360 -59.89 -11.79 -22.31
N LEU A 361 -60.31 -12.20 -21.10
CA LEU A 361 -59.45 -12.98 -20.20
C LEU A 361 -59.64 -14.50 -20.29
N VAL A 362 -60.81 -14.98 -20.73
CA VAL A 362 -61.15 -16.42 -20.68
C VAL A 362 -60.44 -17.23 -21.78
N HIS A 363 -60.00 -16.59 -22.87
CA HIS A 363 -59.26 -17.28 -23.94
C HIS A 363 -57.78 -17.51 -23.60
N VAL A 364 -57.19 -16.70 -22.72
CA VAL A 364 -55.78 -16.83 -22.31
C VAL A 364 -55.59 -17.90 -21.23
N MET A 365 -56.60 -18.16 -20.39
CA MET A 365 -56.51 -19.18 -19.34
C MET A 365 -56.76 -20.62 -19.83
N ALA A 366 -57.53 -20.82 -20.91
CA ALA A 366 -57.78 -22.17 -21.44
C ALA A 366 -56.57 -22.78 -22.19
N ILE A 367 -55.65 -21.94 -22.68
CA ILE A 367 -54.47 -22.37 -23.46
C ILE A 367 -53.29 -22.79 -22.54
N ASN A 368 -53.34 -22.50 -21.22
CA ASN A 368 -52.22 -22.73 -20.29
C ASN A 368 -52.38 -23.93 -19.34
N LEU A 369 -53.39 -24.78 -19.51
CA LEU A 369 -53.51 -26.04 -18.74
C LEU A 369 -52.30 -26.98 -18.87
N PRO A 370 -51.61 -27.10 -20.02
CA PRO A 370 -50.37 -27.87 -20.14
C PRO A 370 -49.21 -27.24 -19.35
N SER A 371 -49.12 -25.91 -19.35
CA SER A 371 -48.09 -25.11 -18.68
C SER A 371 -48.16 -25.24 -17.16
N ALA A 372 -49.37 -25.25 -16.60
CA ALA A 372 -49.60 -25.47 -15.17
C ALA A 372 -49.30 -26.91 -14.73
N ARG A 373 -49.58 -27.91 -15.57
CA ARG A 373 -49.14 -29.30 -15.35
C ARG A 373 -47.63 -29.43 -15.41
N LEU A 374 -46.97 -28.75 -16.35
CA LEU A 374 -45.51 -28.75 -16.48
C LEU A 374 -44.85 -28.09 -15.26
N ALA A 375 -45.41 -26.99 -14.75
CA ALA A 375 -44.93 -26.31 -13.55
C ALA A 375 -45.14 -27.16 -12.27
N PHE A 376 -46.25 -27.87 -12.16
CA PHE A 376 -46.49 -28.81 -11.04
C PHE A 376 -45.56 -30.03 -11.11
N VAL A 377 -45.34 -30.59 -12.30
CA VAL A 377 -44.39 -31.70 -12.51
C VAL A 377 -42.94 -31.24 -12.27
N ALA A 378 -42.58 -30.02 -12.69
CA ALA A 378 -41.26 -29.44 -12.41
C ALA A 378 -41.07 -29.17 -10.91
N GLY A 379 -42.09 -28.64 -10.22
CA GLY A 379 -42.07 -28.46 -8.77
C GLY A 379 -41.96 -29.78 -8.00
N LEU A 380 -42.71 -30.80 -8.42
CA LEU A 380 -42.63 -32.16 -7.86
C LEU A 380 -41.28 -32.81 -8.16
N ALA A 381 -40.74 -32.66 -9.37
CA ALA A 381 -39.42 -33.15 -9.75
C ALA A 381 -38.30 -32.45 -8.97
N THR A 382 -38.44 -31.15 -8.69
CA THR A 382 -37.48 -30.39 -7.86
C THR A 382 -37.54 -30.85 -6.41
N PHE A 383 -38.74 -31.06 -5.85
CA PHE A 383 -38.93 -31.60 -4.51
C PHE A 383 -38.42 -33.05 -4.39
N ILE A 384 -38.66 -33.88 -5.41
CA ILE A 384 -38.12 -35.24 -5.50
C ILE A 384 -36.60 -35.20 -5.64
N CYS A 385 -36.01 -34.31 -6.44
CA CYS A 385 -34.56 -34.16 -6.54
C CYS A 385 -33.92 -33.73 -5.21
N ILE A 386 -34.51 -32.75 -4.52
CA ILE A 386 -34.04 -32.30 -3.20
C ILE A 386 -34.19 -33.44 -2.17
N SER A 387 -35.31 -34.15 -2.19
CA SER A 387 -35.55 -35.30 -1.31
C SER A 387 -34.66 -36.50 -1.64
N PHE A 388 -34.30 -36.70 -2.91
CA PHE A 388 -33.38 -37.74 -3.37
C PHE A 388 -31.93 -37.39 -3.03
N VAL A 389 -31.55 -36.11 -3.09
CA VAL A 389 -30.25 -35.64 -2.60
C VAL A 389 -30.15 -35.82 -1.08
N LEU A 390 -31.21 -35.49 -0.33
CA LEU A 390 -31.29 -35.74 1.12
C LEU A 390 -31.33 -37.24 1.46
N TYR A 391 -32.04 -38.07 0.68
CA TYR A 391 -32.10 -39.52 0.87
C TYR A 391 -30.74 -40.18 0.58
N ASN A 392 -30.04 -39.80 -0.49
CA ASN A 392 -28.68 -40.31 -0.77
C ASN A 392 -27.66 -39.84 0.28
N PHE A 393 -27.87 -38.66 0.88
CA PHE A 393 -27.09 -38.18 2.02
C PHE A 393 -27.29 -39.05 3.28
N VAL A 394 -28.46 -39.68 3.43
CA VAL A 394 -28.79 -40.57 4.55
C VAL A 394 -28.46 -42.05 4.25
N ASP A 395 -28.67 -42.53 3.02
CA ASP A 395 -28.51 -43.95 2.63
C ASP A 395 -27.04 -44.34 2.38
N SER A 396 -26.17 -43.38 2.06
CA SER A 396 -24.71 -43.58 1.99
C SER A 396 -24.08 -43.99 3.34
N ASN A 397 -24.82 -43.87 4.46
CA ASN A 397 -24.42 -44.39 5.76
C ASN A 397 -24.75 -45.88 5.99
N ALA A 398 -25.63 -46.49 5.19
CA ALA A 398 -26.08 -47.88 5.40
C ALA A 398 -25.22 -48.90 4.64
N THR A 399 -24.81 -48.61 3.40
CA THR A 399 -24.11 -49.58 2.53
C THR A 399 -22.63 -49.78 2.89
N ILE A 400 -22.01 -48.82 3.60
CA ILE A 400 -20.60 -48.94 4.06
C ILE A 400 -20.49 -49.81 5.33
N ARG A 401 -21.59 -50.02 6.08
CA ARG A 401 -21.57 -50.75 7.36
C ARG A 401 -21.39 -52.27 7.23
N THR A 402 -21.70 -52.89 6.09
CA THR A 402 -21.70 -54.36 5.97
C THR A 402 -20.41 -54.95 5.38
N ASN A 403 -19.63 -54.19 4.61
CA ASN A 403 -18.39 -54.71 4.00
C ASN A 403 -17.10 -54.33 4.75
N ALA A 404 -17.13 -53.30 5.61
CA ALA A 404 -15.98 -52.90 6.43
C ALA A 404 -15.83 -53.72 7.73
N LEU A 405 -16.92 -54.33 8.23
CA LEU A 405 -16.90 -55.09 9.48
C LEU A 405 -16.19 -56.47 9.36
N LYS A 406 -15.99 -56.98 8.14
CA LYS A 406 -15.41 -58.31 7.90
C LYS A 406 -13.88 -58.32 7.70
N ARG A 407 -13.24 -57.16 7.52
CA ARG A 407 -11.77 -57.05 7.33
C ARG A 407 -11.01 -56.55 8.56
N ASN A 408 -11.70 -56.05 9.59
CA ASN A 408 -11.07 -55.42 10.76
C ASN A 408 -10.94 -56.33 11.99
N ILE A 409 -11.30 -57.62 11.90
CA ILE A 409 -11.16 -58.54 13.04
C ILE A 409 -9.73 -59.14 13.12
N ASP A 410 -9.01 -59.25 12.01
CA ASP A 410 -7.64 -59.81 12.00
C ASP A 410 -6.53 -58.78 12.29
N SER A 411 -6.81 -57.47 12.19
CA SER A 411 -5.81 -56.41 12.39
C SER A 411 -5.68 -55.91 13.84
N ILE A 412 -6.65 -56.21 14.70
CA ILE A 412 -6.71 -55.71 16.09
C ILE A 412 -5.75 -56.46 17.02
N GLU A 413 -5.51 -57.76 16.83
CA GLU A 413 -4.53 -58.51 17.63
C GLU A 413 -3.09 -58.04 17.36
N THR A 414 -2.78 -57.70 16.10
CA THR A 414 -1.46 -57.21 15.70
C THR A 414 -1.16 -55.81 16.25
N LEU A 415 -2.19 -54.97 16.40
CA LEU A 415 -2.09 -53.64 17.01
C LEU A 415 -1.93 -53.72 18.54
N ARG A 416 -2.60 -54.66 19.21
CA ARG A 416 -2.46 -54.86 20.66
C ARG A 416 -1.03 -55.27 21.06
N ALA A 417 -0.35 -56.06 20.22
CA ALA A 417 1.06 -56.41 20.43
C ALA A 417 2.03 -55.21 20.29
N LYS A 418 1.75 -54.28 19.36
CA LYS A 418 2.57 -53.06 19.17
C LYS A 418 2.36 -52.00 20.25
N VAL A 419 1.17 -51.90 20.82
CA VAL A 419 0.87 -50.97 21.92
C VAL A 419 1.61 -51.40 23.19
N ASN A 420 1.70 -52.70 23.48
CA ASN A 420 2.47 -53.21 24.63
C ASN A 420 3.99 -52.98 24.48
N ASP A 421 4.54 -53.05 23.26
CA ASP A 421 5.95 -52.71 22.98
C ASP A 421 6.22 -51.19 23.13
N LEU A 422 5.22 -50.36 22.81
CA LEU A 422 5.28 -48.90 22.99
C LEU A 422 5.18 -48.49 24.47
N GLU A 423 4.35 -49.14 25.28
CA GLU A 423 4.31 -48.91 26.74
C GLU A 423 5.64 -49.28 27.42
N ALA A 424 6.28 -50.38 26.99
CA ALA A 424 7.61 -50.78 27.48
C ALA A 424 8.74 -49.83 27.04
N LYS A 425 8.54 -49.05 25.96
CA LYS A 425 9.47 -47.99 25.52
C LYS A 425 9.17 -46.65 26.21
N LEU A 426 7.93 -46.38 26.58
CA LEU A 426 7.54 -45.16 27.29
C LEU A 426 8.06 -45.14 28.74
N LEU A 427 8.09 -46.30 29.40
CA LEU A 427 8.72 -46.49 30.73
C LEU A 427 10.25 -46.27 30.72
N ARG A 428 10.91 -46.27 29.55
CA ARG A 428 12.35 -45.93 29.43
C ARG A 428 12.62 -44.43 29.26
N ASN A 429 11.59 -43.60 29.02
CA ASN A 429 11.73 -42.16 28.87
C ASN A 429 11.53 -41.37 30.18
N GLU A 430 11.34 -42.03 31.32
CA GLU A 430 11.28 -41.36 32.64
C GLU A 430 12.58 -40.61 33.00
N ASP A 431 13.73 -41.03 32.47
CA ASP A 431 15.01 -40.34 32.69
C ASP A 431 15.11 -38.99 31.97
N LEU A 432 14.46 -38.83 30.80
CA LEU A 432 14.43 -37.57 30.05
C LEU A 432 13.51 -36.54 30.70
N VAL A 433 12.41 -36.98 31.32
CA VAL A 433 11.51 -36.10 32.10
C VAL A 433 12.16 -35.67 33.41
N LYS A 434 13.03 -36.50 34.00
CA LYS A 434 13.84 -36.17 35.16
C LYS A 434 14.91 -35.11 34.85
N ASP A 435 15.60 -35.21 33.69
CA ASP A 435 16.55 -34.18 33.24
C ASP A 435 15.85 -32.84 32.94
N PHE A 436 14.64 -32.89 32.36
CA PHE A 436 13.86 -31.68 32.07
C PHE A 436 13.35 -30.98 33.34
N LYS A 437 12.89 -31.74 34.36
CA LYS A 437 12.54 -31.18 35.68
C LYS A 437 13.76 -30.63 36.42
N GLY A 438 14.93 -31.27 36.30
CA GLY A 438 16.19 -30.79 36.86
C GLY A 438 16.73 -29.52 36.19
N ARG A 439 16.41 -29.30 34.91
CA ARG A 439 16.69 -28.04 34.20
C ARG A 439 15.70 -26.94 34.57
N LEU A 440 14.42 -27.26 34.73
CA LEU A 440 13.38 -26.29 35.13
C LEU A 440 13.60 -25.75 36.57
N GLY A 441 14.06 -26.59 37.50
CA GLY A 441 14.42 -26.17 38.86
C GLY A 441 15.58 -25.17 38.91
N ARG A 442 16.57 -25.31 38.01
CA ARG A 442 17.68 -24.36 37.89
C ARG A 442 17.24 -22.98 37.39
N TYR A 443 16.22 -22.90 36.53
CA TYR A 443 15.67 -21.63 36.08
C TYR A 443 14.83 -20.91 37.16
N GLN A 444 14.21 -21.64 38.08
CA GLN A 444 13.53 -21.05 39.25
C GLN A 444 14.50 -20.55 40.33
N GLU A 445 15.69 -21.17 40.49
CA GLU A 445 16.74 -20.65 41.37
C GLU A 445 17.45 -19.42 40.78
N ILE A 446 17.64 -19.34 39.46
CA ILE A 446 18.20 -18.16 38.77
C ILE A 446 17.25 -16.95 38.87
N GLY A 447 15.93 -17.19 38.83
CA GLY A 447 14.92 -16.16 39.06
C GLY A 447 14.90 -15.60 40.49
N LYS A 448 15.22 -16.43 41.49
CA LYS A 448 15.34 -16.00 42.90
C LYS A 448 16.68 -15.34 43.24
N ALA A 449 17.74 -15.63 42.47
CA ALA A 449 19.04 -14.98 42.63
C ALA A 449 19.09 -13.56 42.04
N HIS A 450 18.14 -13.17 41.18
CA HIS A 450 18.05 -11.81 40.63
C HIS A 450 17.36 -10.80 41.57
N GLU A 451 16.66 -11.25 42.62
CA GLU A 451 16.10 -10.38 43.67
C GLU A 451 17.07 -10.13 44.85
N ALA A 452 18.25 -10.75 44.87
CA ALA A 452 19.21 -10.67 45.99
C ALA A 452 20.48 -9.87 45.68
N VAL A 453 20.62 -9.25 44.50
CA VAL A 453 21.84 -8.52 44.08
C VAL A 453 21.63 -6.98 44.05
N GLU A 454 20.65 -6.48 44.80
CA GLU A 454 20.56 -5.04 45.14
C GLU A 454 21.33 -4.65 46.42
N ASN A 455 22.04 -5.59 47.06
CA ASN A 455 22.89 -5.28 48.20
C ASN A 455 24.16 -6.15 48.16
N ASP A 456 25.28 -5.65 47.62
CA ASP A 456 26.53 -5.48 48.39
C ASP A 456 27.65 -4.89 47.51
N ASN A 457 28.52 -4.14 48.17
CA ASN A 457 29.64 -3.41 47.62
C ASN A 457 30.82 -4.32 47.23
N GLY A 458 31.56 -3.91 46.19
CA GLY A 458 33.02 -3.86 46.29
C GLY A 458 33.86 -4.84 45.46
N GLN A 459 34.81 -4.21 44.74
CA GLN A 459 36.20 -4.62 44.51
C GLN A 459 36.56 -5.69 43.46
N GLY A 460 37.22 -5.19 42.40
CA GLY A 460 38.47 -5.75 41.81
C GLY A 460 38.36 -7.05 40.99
N ALA A 461 39.16 -7.32 39.97
CA ALA A 461 40.23 -6.58 39.30
C ALA A 461 40.53 -7.30 37.96
N GLN A 462 40.88 -6.48 36.96
CA GLN A 462 41.84 -6.68 35.86
C GLN A 462 41.77 -7.91 34.92
N ILE A 463 41.49 -7.61 33.65
CA ILE A 463 41.83 -8.43 32.47
C ILE A 463 43.06 -7.78 31.78
N PRO A 464 44.08 -8.56 31.35
CA PRO A 464 45.23 -8.03 30.63
C PRO A 464 44.94 -7.83 29.12
N GLN A 465 45.41 -6.70 28.59
CA GLN A 465 45.72 -6.44 27.18
C GLN A 465 47.26 -6.59 26.99
N PRO A 466 47.87 -6.72 25.77
CA PRO A 466 47.54 -5.89 24.58
C PRO A 466 47.93 -6.38 23.14
N GLN A 467 47.60 -5.50 22.15
CA GLN A 467 48.23 -5.23 20.83
C GLN A 467 47.86 -6.11 19.60
N GLU A 468 47.59 -5.59 18.38
CA GLU A 468 47.70 -4.23 17.80
C GLU A 468 46.85 -4.06 16.49
N ASN A 469 46.15 -2.91 16.40
CA ASN A 469 45.57 -2.09 15.31
C ASN A 469 45.47 -2.53 13.82
N ASN A 470 44.28 -2.30 13.22
CA ASN A 470 44.04 -1.18 12.28
C ASN A 470 42.57 -1.02 11.86
N GLY A 471 42.03 0.22 11.95
CA GLY A 471 40.83 0.68 11.24
C GLY A 471 39.57 0.87 12.10
N VAL A 472 39.45 2.03 12.77
CA VAL A 472 38.25 2.40 13.54
C VAL A 472 37.15 2.90 12.58
N HIS A 473 36.13 2.07 12.35
CA HIS A 473 34.81 2.54 11.93
C HIS A 473 33.99 2.89 13.18
N VAL A 474 33.71 4.17 13.37
CA VAL A 474 32.77 4.64 14.41
C VAL A 474 31.36 4.44 13.87
N GLY A 475 30.74 3.32 14.24
CA GLY A 475 29.32 3.08 14.00
C GLY A 475 28.50 3.80 15.06
N PHE A 476 27.75 4.83 14.67
CA PHE A 476 26.69 5.41 15.49
C PHE A 476 25.62 4.35 15.71
N ASN A 477 25.47 3.90 16.96
CA ASN A 477 24.46 2.92 17.34
C ASN A 477 23.19 3.67 17.74
N VAL A 478 22.32 3.97 16.76
CA VAL A 478 21.01 4.58 16.98
C VAL A 478 20.04 3.51 17.50
N SER A 479 20.17 3.15 18.78
CA SER A 479 19.24 2.24 19.45
C SER A 479 17.96 2.99 19.81
N GLY A 480 17.03 3.08 18.86
CA GLY A 480 15.69 3.66 19.08
C GLY A 480 14.86 3.82 17.80
N ALA A 481 15.50 3.98 16.64
CA ALA A 481 14.82 3.89 15.36
C ALA A 481 14.74 2.42 14.97
N GLN A 482 13.52 1.89 14.85
CA GLN A 482 13.27 0.62 14.19
C GLN A 482 13.72 0.76 12.73
N GLN A 483 15.01 0.49 12.45
CA GLN A 483 15.48 0.32 11.09
C GLN A 483 14.67 -0.83 10.51
N CYS A 484 13.66 -0.52 9.70
CA CYS A 484 13.14 -1.50 8.76
C CYS A 484 14.36 -1.98 7.97
N PRO A 485 14.67 -3.28 7.95
CA PRO A 485 15.70 -3.79 7.07
C PRO A 485 15.15 -3.70 5.65
N VAL A 486 15.31 -2.52 5.05
CA VAL A 486 15.05 -2.32 3.63
C VAL A 486 16.18 -3.08 2.94
N GLY A 487 15.90 -4.32 2.54
CA GLY A 487 16.80 -5.04 1.64
C GLY A 487 17.09 -4.16 0.42
N GLN A 488 18.34 -4.14 -0.02
CA GLN A 488 18.77 -3.36 -1.17
C GLN A 488 17.80 -3.59 -2.34
N VAL A 489 17.20 -2.51 -2.84
CA VAL A 489 16.24 -2.58 -3.93
C VAL A 489 16.97 -3.10 -5.16
N VAL A 490 16.52 -4.22 -5.71
CA VAL A 490 16.99 -4.66 -7.02
C VAL A 490 16.11 -4.02 -8.08
N SER A 491 16.68 -3.07 -8.80
CA SER A 491 16.12 -2.39 -9.96
C SER A 491 17.13 -2.41 -11.11
N ASP A 492 16.65 -2.35 -12.34
CA ASP A 492 17.49 -2.21 -13.52
C ASP A 492 18.00 -0.76 -13.67
N ILE A 493 17.24 0.19 -13.12
CA ILE A 493 17.52 1.62 -13.14
C ILE A 493 17.32 2.17 -11.72
N GLN A 494 18.40 2.59 -11.09
CA GLN A 494 18.37 3.31 -9.82
C GLN A 494 18.63 4.80 -10.10
N MET A 495 17.68 5.68 -9.76
CA MET A 495 17.77 7.09 -10.12
C MET A 495 18.97 7.83 -9.53
N LEU A 496 19.37 7.59 -8.28
CA LEU A 496 20.59 8.14 -7.68
C LEU A 496 21.85 7.74 -8.46
N ASP A 497 21.93 6.49 -8.94
CA ASP A 497 23.04 6.05 -9.81
C ASP A 497 22.99 6.76 -11.18
N VAL A 498 21.80 6.99 -11.71
CA VAL A 498 21.61 7.77 -12.94
C VAL A 498 22.09 9.21 -12.74
N TYR A 499 21.70 9.86 -11.63
CA TYR A 499 22.14 11.21 -11.28
C TYR A 499 23.68 11.29 -11.14
N ASP A 500 24.33 10.30 -10.53
CA ASP A 500 25.78 10.24 -10.40
C ASP A 500 26.50 10.05 -11.76
N SER A 501 25.80 9.46 -12.74
CA SER A 501 26.38 9.12 -14.05
C SER A 501 26.25 10.21 -15.11
N ILE A 502 25.26 11.11 -15.01
CA ILE A 502 24.97 12.11 -16.04
C ILE A 502 25.69 13.43 -15.76
N PRO A 503 26.26 14.09 -16.79
CA PRO A 503 27.00 15.34 -16.61
C PRO A 503 26.11 16.57 -16.42
N PHE A 504 24.79 16.44 -16.60
CA PHE A 504 23.81 17.55 -16.59
C PHE A 504 24.15 18.72 -17.53
N ASP A 505 24.78 18.43 -18.68
CA ASP A 505 24.99 19.43 -19.73
C ASP A 505 23.70 19.67 -20.55
N ASN A 506 23.58 20.85 -21.17
CA ASN A 506 22.45 21.20 -22.06
C ASN A 506 22.90 21.53 -23.50
N PRO A 507 23.54 20.59 -24.22
CA PRO A 507 23.92 20.82 -25.61
C PRO A 507 22.67 20.90 -26.51
N ASN A 508 22.69 21.82 -27.47
CA ASN A 508 21.58 21.99 -28.43
C ASN A 508 21.45 20.78 -29.36
N GLY A 509 20.43 19.95 -29.14
CA GLY A 509 20.11 18.73 -29.90
C GLY A 509 19.48 18.95 -31.29
N GLY A 510 19.36 20.20 -31.75
CA GLY A 510 18.79 20.53 -33.06
C GLY A 510 17.33 20.97 -32.97
N VAL A 511 16.42 20.28 -33.69
CA VAL A 511 14.97 20.58 -33.63
C VAL A 511 14.36 20.12 -32.32
N TRP A 512 14.80 18.98 -31.79
CA TRP A 512 14.58 18.60 -30.40
C TRP A 512 15.71 19.16 -29.56
N LYS A 513 15.47 20.32 -28.95
CA LYS A 513 16.52 21.15 -28.32
C LYS A 513 17.33 20.43 -27.25
N GLN A 514 16.67 19.59 -26.46
CA GLN A 514 17.25 18.95 -25.26
C GLN A 514 17.60 17.48 -25.47
N GLY A 515 17.49 16.97 -26.70
CA GLY A 515 17.81 15.60 -27.02
C GLY A 515 18.88 15.52 -28.11
N PHE A 516 18.57 14.77 -29.16
CA PHE A 516 19.48 14.47 -30.26
C PHE A 516 18.71 14.32 -31.59
N GLU A 517 19.44 14.28 -32.70
CA GLU A 517 18.84 14.06 -34.01
C GLU A 517 18.36 12.60 -34.13
N ILE A 518 17.03 12.39 -34.19
CA ILE A 518 16.44 11.05 -34.31
C ILE A 518 16.34 10.64 -35.78
N LYS A 519 16.91 9.49 -36.12
CA LYS A 519 16.88 8.86 -37.46
C LYS A 519 16.25 7.48 -37.40
N TYR A 520 15.62 7.06 -38.49
CA TYR A 520 15.10 5.71 -38.70
C TYR A 520 15.27 5.31 -40.16
N ASP A 521 15.33 4.01 -40.44
CA ASP A 521 15.58 3.47 -41.78
C ASP A 521 14.28 3.45 -42.60
N LYS A 522 14.17 4.34 -43.59
CA LYS A 522 12.97 4.46 -44.43
C LYS A 522 12.74 3.24 -45.32
N GLU A 523 13.80 2.53 -45.72
CA GLU A 523 13.69 1.36 -46.58
C GLU A 523 13.12 0.15 -45.82
N LYS A 524 13.36 0.09 -44.51
CA LYS A 524 12.87 -1.01 -43.64
C LYS A 524 11.41 -0.90 -43.20
N ILE A 525 10.77 0.26 -43.37
CA ILE A 525 9.39 0.52 -42.91
C ILE A 525 8.43 -0.62 -43.30
N LYS A 526 8.51 -1.10 -44.55
CA LYS A 526 7.62 -2.15 -45.08
C LYS A 526 7.88 -3.53 -44.46
N SER A 527 9.11 -3.79 -44.01
CA SER A 527 9.52 -5.06 -43.39
C SER A 527 9.39 -5.08 -41.87
N GLU A 528 9.30 -3.91 -41.23
CA GLU A 528 9.10 -3.78 -39.79
C GLU A 528 7.70 -4.21 -39.35
N LYS A 529 7.55 -4.56 -38.06
CA LYS A 529 6.21 -4.71 -37.47
C LYS A 529 5.45 -3.38 -37.58
N ARG A 530 4.17 -3.45 -37.96
CA ARG A 530 3.30 -2.28 -38.10
C ARG A 530 3.30 -1.41 -36.83
N LEU A 531 3.47 -0.10 -36.98
CA LEU A 531 3.40 0.86 -35.89
C LEU A 531 1.94 1.20 -35.58
N ASP A 532 1.47 0.90 -34.36
CA ASP A 532 0.15 1.35 -33.92
C ASP A 532 0.29 2.67 -33.16
N VAL A 533 -0.48 3.68 -33.55
CA VAL A 533 -0.47 5.03 -32.97
C VAL A 533 -1.81 5.32 -32.32
N ILE A 534 -1.79 5.60 -31.02
CA ILE A 534 -2.96 5.93 -30.23
C ILE A 534 -2.95 7.43 -29.93
N VAL A 535 -3.81 8.17 -30.61
CA VAL A 535 -3.99 9.61 -30.40
C VAL A 535 -5.03 9.82 -29.30
N ILE A 536 -4.67 10.54 -28.24
CA ILE A 536 -5.48 10.70 -27.04
C ILE A 536 -5.89 12.17 -26.87
N PRO A 537 -7.11 12.54 -27.27
CA PRO A 537 -7.69 13.83 -26.92
C PRO A 537 -7.81 14.00 -25.40
N HIS A 538 -7.30 15.11 -24.88
CA HIS A 538 -7.43 15.49 -23.47
C HIS A 538 -7.57 17.01 -23.31
N SER A 539 -8.02 17.43 -22.13
CA SER A 539 -7.92 18.82 -21.67
C SER A 539 -7.33 18.82 -20.28
N HIS A 540 -6.30 19.63 -20.06
CA HIS A 540 -5.79 19.89 -18.72
C HIS A 540 -6.56 21.05 -18.10
N CYS A 541 -7.19 20.84 -16.95
CA CYS A 541 -8.10 21.81 -16.35
C CYS A 541 -7.69 22.11 -14.91
N ASP A 542 -6.90 23.16 -14.71
CA ASP A 542 -6.43 23.58 -13.39
C ASP A 542 -7.56 24.01 -12.46
N PRO A 543 -7.74 23.35 -11.30
CA PRO A 543 -8.71 23.73 -10.27
C PRO A 543 -8.31 25.00 -9.49
N GLY A 544 -7.79 26.00 -10.19
CA GLY A 544 -7.33 27.30 -9.70
C GLY A 544 -5.85 27.54 -9.98
N TRP A 545 -5.52 28.56 -10.77
CA TRP A 545 -4.13 28.91 -11.11
C TRP A 545 -4.02 30.39 -11.47
N LEU A 546 -4.42 30.76 -12.69
CA LEU A 546 -4.53 32.16 -13.12
C LEU A 546 -5.90 32.76 -12.80
N LYS A 547 -6.92 31.91 -12.70
CA LYS A 547 -8.27 32.22 -12.23
C LYS A 547 -8.62 31.30 -11.07
N THR A 548 -9.65 31.64 -10.31
CA THR A 548 -10.17 30.75 -9.26
C THR A 548 -10.81 29.51 -9.87
N PHE A 549 -11.05 28.49 -9.06
CA PHE A 549 -11.79 27.28 -9.45
C PHE A 549 -13.10 27.64 -10.16
N GLU A 550 -13.96 28.44 -9.52
CA GLU A 550 -15.26 28.83 -10.10
C GLU A 550 -15.10 29.69 -11.36
N GLY A 551 -14.07 30.54 -11.42
CA GLY A 551 -13.79 31.37 -12.59
C GLY A 551 -13.45 30.53 -13.84
N TYR A 552 -12.62 29.51 -13.68
CA TYR A 552 -12.34 28.56 -14.77
C TYR A 552 -13.56 27.72 -15.14
N TYR A 553 -14.35 27.29 -14.16
CA TYR A 553 -15.57 26.51 -14.41
C TYR A 553 -16.52 27.23 -15.36
N GLU A 554 -16.90 28.46 -15.03
CA GLU A 554 -17.89 29.23 -15.79
C GLU A 554 -17.38 29.66 -17.17
N GLU A 555 -16.09 29.98 -17.29
CA GLU A 555 -15.54 30.50 -18.54
C GLU A 555 -15.11 29.40 -19.52
N GLN A 556 -14.60 28.26 -19.03
CA GLN A 556 -13.91 27.27 -19.87
C GLN A 556 -14.34 25.83 -19.56
N THR A 557 -14.18 25.34 -18.32
CA THR A 557 -14.32 23.90 -18.03
C THR A 557 -15.72 23.37 -18.28
N LYS A 558 -16.76 24.15 -17.99
CA LYS A 558 -18.15 23.79 -18.31
C LYS A 558 -18.35 23.56 -19.81
N ASN A 559 -17.81 24.46 -20.65
CA ASN A 559 -17.92 24.34 -22.11
C ASN A 559 -17.19 23.10 -22.65
N ILE A 560 -16.07 22.71 -22.01
CA ILE A 560 -15.32 21.50 -22.35
C ILE A 560 -16.15 20.25 -22.06
N LEU A 561 -16.77 20.16 -20.88
CA LEU A 561 -17.57 19.01 -20.47
C LEU A 561 -18.91 18.92 -21.22
N ASP A 562 -19.58 20.06 -21.49
CA ASP A 562 -20.74 20.12 -22.39
C ASP A 562 -20.35 19.68 -23.81
N GLY A 563 -19.19 20.13 -24.27
CA GLY A 563 -18.57 19.72 -25.53
C GLY A 563 -18.35 18.21 -25.60
N MET A 564 -17.81 17.60 -24.55
CA MET A 564 -17.61 16.15 -24.44
C MET A 564 -18.94 15.40 -24.51
N ALA A 565 -19.91 15.79 -23.68
CA ALA A 565 -21.22 15.13 -23.59
C ALA A 565 -21.99 15.17 -24.91
N LYS A 566 -21.81 16.24 -25.71
CA LYS A 566 -22.40 16.36 -27.04
C LYS A 566 -21.59 15.62 -28.12
N ASN A 567 -20.30 15.93 -28.24
CA ASN A 567 -19.52 15.58 -29.42
C ASN A 567 -19.15 14.11 -29.48
N LEU A 568 -18.98 13.42 -28.34
CA LEU A 568 -18.73 11.98 -28.36
C LEU A 568 -19.91 11.20 -28.96
N GLY A 569 -21.15 11.61 -28.70
CA GLY A 569 -22.34 11.01 -29.32
C GLY A 569 -22.45 11.25 -30.82
N GLU A 570 -21.99 12.40 -31.30
CA GLU A 570 -21.99 12.74 -32.73
C GLU A 570 -20.79 12.12 -33.50
N LYS A 571 -19.73 11.73 -32.78
CA LYS A 571 -18.44 11.29 -33.35
C LYS A 571 -18.01 9.96 -32.71
N PRO A 572 -18.60 8.81 -33.13
CA PRO A 572 -18.43 7.53 -32.44
C PRO A 572 -16.99 7.02 -32.37
N ASP A 573 -16.14 7.40 -33.33
CA ASP A 573 -14.72 7.03 -33.36
C ASP A 573 -13.83 7.96 -32.50
N MET A 574 -14.34 9.11 -32.06
CA MET A 574 -13.60 10.01 -31.20
C MET A 574 -13.56 9.49 -29.78
N LYS A 575 -12.43 9.67 -29.11
CA LYS A 575 -12.20 9.32 -27.70
C LYS A 575 -11.82 10.57 -26.93
N PHE A 576 -11.99 10.55 -25.61
CA PHE A 576 -11.57 11.65 -24.75
C PHE A 576 -11.19 11.14 -23.36
N ILE A 577 -10.16 11.72 -22.74
CA ILE A 577 -9.81 11.46 -21.35
C ILE A 577 -9.97 12.71 -20.48
N TYR A 578 -10.27 12.52 -19.20
CA TYR A 578 -10.44 13.62 -18.25
C TYR A 578 -10.00 13.20 -16.83
N ALA A 579 -9.43 14.13 -16.05
CA ALA A 579 -8.76 13.79 -14.79
C ALA A 579 -9.39 14.43 -13.54
N GLU A 580 -9.76 15.71 -13.57
CA GLU A 580 -10.02 16.51 -12.37
C GLU A 580 -11.47 16.42 -11.88
N MET A 581 -11.73 15.54 -10.90
CA MET A 581 -13.10 15.25 -10.46
C MET A 581 -13.81 16.40 -9.77
N SER A 582 -13.07 17.37 -9.21
CA SER A 582 -13.66 18.60 -8.65
C SER A 582 -14.56 19.34 -9.65
N PHE A 583 -14.07 19.58 -10.87
CA PHE A 583 -14.87 20.19 -11.93
C PHE A 583 -15.94 19.26 -12.48
N PHE A 584 -15.63 17.97 -12.61
CA PHE A 584 -16.57 17.00 -13.16
C PHE A 584 -17.79 16.84 -12.25
N GLU A 585 -17.59 16.78 -10.93
CA GLU A 585 -18.67 16.70 -9.94
C GLU A 585 -19.56 17.95 -9.97
N LEU A 586 -18.95 19.14 -10.01
CA LEU A 586 -19.67 20.40 -10.12
C LEU A 586 -20.52 20.43 -11.40
N TRP A 587 -19.94 20.05 -12.53
CA TRP A 587 -20.66 19.93 -13.81
C TRP A 587 -21.79 18.90 -13.73
N TRP A 588 -21.49 17.70 -13.24
CA TRP A 588 -22.41 16.55 -13.15
C TRP A 588 -23.66 16.88 -12.33
N SER A 589 -23.49 17.61 -11.23
CA SER A 589 -24.59 18.02 -10.35
C SER A 589 -25.64 18.89 -11.06
N GLN A 590 -25.25 19.59 -12.14
CA GLN A 590 -26.08 20.50 -12.91
C GLN A 590 -26.72 19.86 -14.15
N GLN A 591 -26.40 18.59 -14.46
CA GLN A 591 -26.84 17.93 -15.68
C GLN A 591 -28.21 17.25 -15.56
N THR A 592 -28.91 17.15 -16.70
CA THR A 592 -30.13 16.35 -16.85
C THR A 592 -29.81 14.84 -16.83
N GLU A 593 -30.79 14.01 -16.43
CA GLU A 593 -30.60 12.55 -16.44
C GLU A 593 -30.27 12.00 -17.83
N ASP A 594 -30.86 12.55 -18.91
CA ASP A 594 -30.53 12.19 -20.29
C ASP A 594 -29.02 12.39 -20.60
N THR A 595 -28.44 13.49 -20.12
CA THR A 595 -27.01 13.79 -20.33
C THR A 595 -26.15 12.85 -19.49
N LYS A 596 -26.56 12.59 -18.25
CA LYS A 596 -25.88 11.63 -17.36
C LYS A 596 -25.88 10.22 -17.94
N GLU A 597 -27.00 9.76 -18.49
CA GLU A 597 -27.10 8.45 -19.16
C GLU A 597 -26.17 8.35 -20.38
N LYS A 598 -26.10 9.40 -21.21
CA LYS A 598 -25.14 9.44 -22.34
C LYS A 598 -23.71 9.28 -21.87
N VAL A 599 -23.29 10.05 -20.86
CA VAL A 599 -21.92 9.99 -20.35
C VAL A 599 -21.61 8.64 -19.70
N ARG A 600 -22.56 8.05 -18.95
CA ARG A 600 -22.43 6.66 -18.48
C ARG A 600 -22.24 5.68 -19.64
N GLY A 601 -22.97 5.86 -20.74
CA GLY A 601 -22.79 5.09 -21.98
C GLY A 601 -21.41 5.26 -22.62
N TYR A 602 -20.85 6.48 -22.62
CA TYR A 602 -19.48 6.73 -23.12
C TYR A 602 -18.42 6.06 -22.25
N LEU A 603 -18.59 6.05 -20.92
CA LEU A 603 -17.71 5.31 -20.01
C LEU A 603 -17.78 3.80 -20.25
N GLN A 604 -18.99 3.25 -20.38
CA GLN A 604 -19.20 1.80 -20.61
C GLN A 604 -18.63 1.32 -21.95
N SER A 605 -18.76 2.13 -23.00
CA SER A 605 -18.19 1.84 -24.32
C SER A 605 -16.67 2.12 -24.42
N GLY A 606 -16.07 2.70 -23.36
CA GLY A 606 -14.68 3.15 -23.37
C GLY A 606 -14.44 4.31 -24.34
N GLN A 607 -15.48 5.05 -24.74
CA GLN A 607 -15.34 6.26 -25.55
C GLN A 607 -14.81 7.44 -24.74
N PHE A 608 -15.21 7.49 -23.47
CA PHE A 608 -14.70 8.39 -22.46
C PHE A 608 -13.97 7.59 -21.40
N GLU A 609 -12.77 8.00 -20.99
CA GLU A 609 -12.04 7.40 -19.86
C GLU A 609 -11.73 8.48 -18.83
N ILE A 610 -12.13 8.23 -17.58
CA ILE A 610 -11.66 9.03 -16.45
C ILE A 610 -10.32 8.44 -15.99
N VAL A 611 -9.27 9.26 -16.04
CA VAL A 611 -7.90 8.92 -15.65
C VAL A 611 -7.57 9.53 -14.29
N THR A 612 -6.82 8.82 -13.45
CA THR A 612 -6.58 9.09 -12.02
C THR A 612 -7.86 9.06 -11.18
N GLY A 613 -8.82 9.94 -11.48
CA GLY A 613 -10.09 10.07 -10.78
C GLY A 613 -9.99 10.71 -9.40
N GLY A 614 -8.88 11.39 -9.10
CA GLY A 614 -8.72 12.20 -7.89
C GLY A 614 -9.53 13.50 -7.98
N TRP A 615 -9.73 14.16 -6.85
CA TRP A 615 -10.41 15.46 -6.82
C TRP A 615 -9.64 16.50 -7.66
N VAL A 616 -8.32 16.39 -7.67
CA VAL A 616 -7.39 17.23 -8.42
C VAL A 616 -6.25 16.39 -9.01
N MET A 617 -5.43 17.00 -9.86
CA MET A 617 -4.08 16.47 -10.15
C MET A 617 -3.12 17.03 -9.09
N THR A 618 -2.77 16.18 -8.13
CA THR A 618 -2.09 16.55 -6.89
C THR A 618 -0.61 16.92 -7.10
N ASP A 619 -0.12 17.93 -6.38
CA ASP A 619 1.32 18.17 -6.21
C ASP A 619 2.00 16.95 -5.60
N GLU A 620 3.19 16.61 -6.08
CA GLU A 620 3.94 15.45 -5.63
C GLU A 620 5.07 15.79 -4.64
N ALA A 621 5.39 17.06 -4.42
CA ALA A 621 6.44 17.46 -3.49
C ALA A 621 5.90 17.83 -2.09
N ASN A 622 4.99 18.81 -2.01
CA ASN A 622 4.57 19.42 -0.75
C ASN A 622 3.34 18.75 -0.13
N ALA A 623 2.57 18.00 -0.93
CA ALA A 623 1.37 17.33 -0.45
C ALA A 623 1.72 16.24 0.58
N HIS A 624 0.98 16.22 1.69
CA HIS A 624 1.13 15.19 2.72
C HIS A 624 0.33 13.94 2.34
N LEU A 625 0.82 12.74 2.69
CA LEU A 625 0.13 11.48 2.40
C LEU A 625 -1.35 11.49 2.79
N TYR A 626 -1.69 12.01 3.97
CA TYR A 626 -3.09 12.14 4.41
C TYR A 626 -3.94 12.94 3.42
N SER A 627 -3.47 14.11 2.98
CA SER A 627 -4.21 14.98 2.06
C SER A 627 -4.31 14.38 0.65
N ILE A 628 -3.27 13.69 0.19
CA ILE A 628 -3.29 12.89 -1.07
C ILE A 628 -4.37 11.80 -0.99
N LEU A 629 -4.47 11.10 0.14
CA LEU A 629 -5.52 10.08 0.31
C LEU A 629 -6.92 10.69 0.36
N MET A 630 -7.08 11.85 1.00
CA MET A 630 -8.39 12.52 1.07
C MET A 630 -8.88 12.96 -0.32
N GLU A 631 -8.02 13.57 -1.14
CA GLU A 631 -8.43 14.00 -2.48
C GLU A 631 -8.77 12.82 -3.39
N LEU A 632 -8.01 11.72 -3.27
CA LEU A 632 -8.28 10.51 -4.02
C LEU A 632 -9.60 9.87 -3.57
N PHE A 633 -9.88 9.86 -2.27
CA PHE A 633 -11.13 9.34 -1.72
C PHE A 633 -12.34 10.15 -2.17
N GLU A 634 -12.29 11.48 -2.10
CA GLU A 634 -13.41 12.32 -2.56
C GLU A 634 -13.73 12.09 -4.05
N GLY A 635 -12.70 11.99 -4.90
CA GLY A 635 -12.88 11.66 -6.31
C GLY A 635 -13.41 10.25 -6.55
N HIS A 636 -12.80 9.22 -5.94
CA HIS A 636 -13.18 7.82 -6.14
C HIS A 636 -14.54 7.47 -5.54
N GLU A 637 -14.91 8.05 -4.40
CA GLU A 637 -16.24 7.88 -3.81
C GLU A 637 -17.32 8.45 -4.74
N PHE A 638 -17.10 9.64 -5.29
CA PHE A 638 -18.00 10.21 -6.31
C PHE A 638 -18.14 9.28 -7.52
N LEU A 639 -17.03 8.81 -8.08
CA LEU A 639 -17.03 7.90 -9.24
C LEU A 639 -17.78 6.60 -8.95
N GLN A 640 -17.55 6.00 -7.78
CA GLN A 640 -18.16 4.74 -7.39
C GLN A 640 -19.67 4.90 -7.14
N THR A 641 -20.09 5.99 -6.49
CA THR A 641 -21.49 6.20 -6.10
C THR A 641 -22.36 6.73 -7.24
N GLN A 642 -21.84 7.63 -8.08
CA GLN A 642 -22.63 8.30 -9.13
C GLN A 642 -22.53 7.61 -10.50
N LEU A 643 -21.39 6.96 -10.77
CA LEU A 643 -21.07 6.40 -12.09
C LEU A 643 -20.84 4.88 -12.06
N GLY A 644 -20.60 4.27 -10.89
CA GLY A 644 -20.19 2.88 -10.78
C GLY A 644 -18.86 2.61 -11.49
N PHE A 645 -18.00 3.62 -11.60
CA PHE A 645 -16.77 3.60 -12.39
C PHE A 645 -15.53 3.52 -11.50
N LYS A 646 -14.50 2.81 -11.96
CA LYS A 646 -13.19 2.72 -11.30
C LYS A 646 -12.07 3.04 -12.30
N PRO A 647 -11.26 4.09 -12.06
CA PRO A 647 -10.10 4.40 -12.89
C PRO A 647 -9.11 3.24 -12.94
N ARG A 648 -8.40 3.10 -14.07
CA ARG A 648 -7.35 2.08 -14.26
C ARG A 648 -5.96 2.65 -14.46
N SER A 649 -5.92 3.89 -14.95
CA SER A 649 -4.73 4.56 -15.43
C SER A 649 -4.59 5.88 -14.70
N HIS A 650 -3.37 6.19 -14.26
CA HIS A 650 -3.03 7.47 -13.67
C HIS A 650 -2.40 8.37 -14.72
N TRP A 651 -2.71 9.66 -14.63
CA TRP A 651 -2.27 10.70 -15.55
C TRP A 651 -1.70 11.85 -14.71
N SER A 652 -0.37 12.02 -14.73
CA SER A 652 0.37 13.07 -14.03
C SER A 652 1.23 13.83 -15.03
N ILE A 653 0.61 14.84 -15.67
CA ILE A 653 1.27 15.60 -16.74
C ILE A 653 1.86 16.94 -16.27
N ASP A 654 1.37 17.48 -15.14
CA ASP A 654 1.72 18.83 -14.71
C ASP A 654 2.33 19.01 -13.29
N PRO A 655 2.38 18.03 -12.37
CA PRO A 655 3.17 18.17 -11.15
C PRO A 655 4.67 18.41 -11.42
N PHE A 656 5.31 19.31 -10.68
CA PHE A 656 6.65 19.84 -11.02
C PHE A 656 7.82 18.97 -10.50
N GLY A 657 7.89 17.75 -11.01
CA GLY A 657 8.70 16.66 -10.46
C GLY A 657 7.79 15.64 -9.80
N LEU A 658 8.27 14.40 -9.69
CA LEU A 658 7.40 13.26 -9.41
C LEU A 658 7.93 12.40 -8.27
N SER A 659 7.02 12.02 -7.38
CA SER A 659 7.29 11.25 -6.18
C SER A 659 7.00 9.77 -6.39
N SER A 660 7.94 8.94 -5.96
CA SER A 660 7.69 7.49 -5.91
C SER A 660 6.52 7.15 -4.97
N VAL A 661 6.25 7.95 -3.94
CA VAL A 661 5.09 7.74 -3.04
C VAL A 661 3.78 7.81 -3.81
N LEU A 662 3.61 8.75 -4.74
CA LEU A 662 2.36 8.83 -5.50
C LEU A 662 2.19 7.58 -6.38
N ALA A 663 3.26 7.09 -7.01
CA ALA A 663 3.22 5.81 -7.74
C ALA A 663 2.77 4.64 -6.84
N HIS A 664 3.22 4.60 -5.59
CA HIS A 664 2.77 3.61 -4.60
C HIS A 664 1.28 3.77 -4.24
N VAL A 665 0.84 4.99 -3.96
CA VAL A 665 -0.56 5.28 -3.62
C VAL A 665 -1.48 4.88 -4.76
N MET A 666 -1.14 5.24 -6.00
CA MET A 666 -1.91 4.87 -7.19
C MET A 666 -1.98 3.36 -7.37
N LYS A 667 -0.87 2.65 -7.17
CA LYS A 667 -0.86 1.18 -7.19
C LYS A 667 -1.76 0.58 -6.12
N SER A 668 -1.69 1.13 -4.90
CA SER A 668 -2.50 0.70 -3.75
C SER A 668 -4.00 0.98 -3.96
N ALA A 669 -4.33 2.01 -4.74
CA ALA A 669 -5.68 2.33 -5.19
C ALA A 669 -6.16 1.47 -6.39
N ASN A 670 -5.44 0.38 -6.72
CA ASN A 670 -5.70 -0.53 -7.84
C ASN A 670 -5.53 0.07 -9.24
N LEU A 671 -4.83 1.20 -9.38
CA LEU A 671 -4.39 1.64 -10.70
C LEU A 671 -3.22 0.76 -11.15
N THR A 672 -3.19 0.47 -12.44
CA THR A 672 -2.25 -0.50 -13.04
C THR A 672 -1.24 0.15 -13.96
N HIS A 673 -1.55 1.36 -14.42
CA HIS A 673 -0.75 2.11 -15.38
C HIS A 673 -0.60 3.57 -14.95
N MET A 674 0.51 4.20 -15.34
CA MET A 674 0.79 5.62 -15.16
C MET A 674 1.34 6.21 -16.44
N ALA A 675 0.98 7.45 -16.75
CA ALA A 675 1.66 8.26 -17.75
C ALA A 675 2.13 9.55 -17.10
N VAL A 676 3.42 9.86 -17.26
CA VAL A 676 4.10 10.92 -16.52
C VAL A 676 4.93 11.83 -17.42
N GLN A 677 5.01 13.13 -17.09
CA GLN A 677 5.63 14.15 -17.95
C GLN A 677 6.80 14.91 -17.33
N ARG A 678 6.60 15.71 -16.27
CA ARG A 678 7.62 16.70 -15.83
C ARG A 678 8.77 16.08 -15.05
N VAL A 679 9.70 15.51 -15.81
CA VAL A 679 10.99 14.97 -15.37
C VAL A 679 12.11 15.79 -15.99
N HIS A 680 13.23 15.94 -15.28
CA HIS A 680 14.39 16.71 -15.74
C HIS A 680 14.79 16.33 -17.18
N TYR A 681 15.06 17.33 -18.02
CA TYR A 681 15.30 17.11 -19.46
C TYR A 681 16.49 16.17 -19.74
N SER A 682 17.59 16.27 -18.98
CA SER A 682 18.73 15.34 -19.09
C SER A 682 18.39 13.90 -18.75
N ILE A 683 17.46 13.66 -17.81
CA ILE A 683 16.97 12.31 -17.49
C ILE A 683 16.12 11.77 -18.64
N LYS A 684 15.21 12.58 -19.20
CA LYS A 684 14.44 12.21 -20.40
C LYS A 684 15.38 11.82 -21.54
N LYS A 685 16.43 12.60 -21.81
CA LYS A 685 17.46 12.30 -22.80
C LYS A 685 18.17 10.98 -22.51
N TYR A 686 18.66 10.79 -21.28
CA TYR A 686 19.36 9.58 -20.83
C TYR A 686 18.52 8.31 -21.06
N LEU A 687 17.25 8.33 -20.63
CA LEU A 687 16.34 7.20 -20.78
C LEU A 687 15.91 7.00 -22.24
N ALA A 688 15.72 8.07 -23.01
CA ALA A 688 15.35 8.02 -24.42
C ALA A 688 16.45 7.38 -25.29
N GLU A 689 17.72 7.70 -25.05
CA GLU A 689 18.86 7.08 -25.75
C GLU A 689 18.92 5.55 -25.55
N ARG A 690 18.40 5.08 -24.41
CA ARG A 690 18.40 3.67 -23.99
C ARG A 690 17.06 2.98 -24.22
N LYS A 691 16.05 3.69 -24.75
CA LYS A 691 14.67 3.21 -24.90
C LYS A 691 14.03 2.75 -23.57
N GLN A 692 14.39 3.38 -22.46
CA GLN A 692 13.95 3.05 -21.10
C GLN A 692 12.90 4.04 -20.56
N LEU A 693 12.18 4.73 -21.44
CA LEU A 693 11.07 5.63 -21.07
C LEU A 693 9.80 4.86 -20.65
N GLU A 694 9.74 3.56 -20.91
CA GLU A 694 8.70 2.66 -20.41
C GLU A 694 9.33 1.73 -19.37
N PHE A 695 8.80 1.74 -18.15
CA PHE A 695 9.38 1.00 -17.02
C PHE A 695 8.31 0.55 -16.03
N ARG A 696 8.71 -0.31 -15.09
CA ARG A 696 7.94 -0.65 -13.89
C ARG A 696 8.52 0.12 -12.71
N TRP A 697 7.76 1.05 -12.18
CA TRP A 697 8.23 1.92 -11.09
C TRP A 697 8.04 1.23 -9.73
N ARG A 698 9.16 0.91 -9.08
CA ARG A 698 9.24 0.21 -7.80
C ARG A 698 9.62 1.15 -6.66
N GLN A 699 9.06 0.88 -5.48
CA GLN A 699 9.33 1.64 -4.27
C GLN A 699 10.65 1.25 -3.61
N LEU A 700 11.28 2.21 -2.94
CA LEU A 700 12.57 2.01 -2.31
C LEU A 700 12.53 1.03 -1.13
N PHE A 701 11.37 0.85 -0.50
CA PHE A 701 11.19 -0.14 0.57
C PHE A 701 10.75 -1.53 0.07
N ALA A 702 10.58 -1.73 -1.24
CA ALA A 702 9.99 -2.96 -1.78
C ALA A 702 10.98 -4.13 -1.92
N GLY A 703 12.28 -3.89 -1.78
CA GLY A 703 13.32 -4.89 -2.05
C GLY A 703 13.14 -5.48 -3.46
N ASN A 704 12.95 -6.80 -3.54
CA ASN A 704 12.75 -7.52 -4.81
C ASN A 704 11.27 -7.76 -5.16
N SER A 705 10.35 -7.18 -4.39
CA SER A 705 8.92 -7.43 -4.54
C SER A 705 8.31 -6.61 -5.68
N ALA A 706 7.75 -7.29 -6.67
CA ALA A 706 6.99 -6.65 -7.75
C ALA A 706 5.59 -6.15 -7.31
N ARG A 707 5.21 -6.29 -6.03
CA ARG A 707 3.87 -5.88 -5.55
C ARG A 707 3.64 -4.38 -5.67
N THR A 708 4.69 -3.59 -5.51
CA THR A 708 4.61 -2.13 -5.62
C THR A 708 4.81 -1.62 -7.04
N ASP A 709 5.14 -2.51 -7.98
CA ASP A 709 5.46 -2.12 -9.34
C ASP A 709 4.19 -1.63 -10.05
N ILE A 710 4.28 -0.42 -10.60
CA ILE A 710 3.27 0.15 -11.48
C ILE A 710 3.90 0.44 -12.84
N ARG A 711 3.18 0.10 -13.91
CA ARG A 711 3.70 0.30 -15.26
C ARG A 711 3.61 1.76 -15.61
N THR A 712 4.72 2.34 -16.03
CA THR A 712 4.86 3.78 -16.25
C THR A 712 5.33 4.05 -17.66
N HIS A 713 4.65 4.98 -18.32
CA HIS A 713 5.09 5.60 -19.56
C HIS A 713 5.57 7.02 -19.25
N MET A 714 6.85 7.29 -19.49
CA MET A 714 7.40 8.64 -19.45
C MET A 714 7.36 9.26 -20.85
N PHE A 715 6.82 10.48 -20.92
CA PHE A 715 6.82 11.27 -22.13
C PHE A 715 8.26 11.73 -22.44
N PRO A 716 8.68 11.79 -23.72
CA PRO A 716 10.08 12.03 -24.05
C PRO A 716 10.47 13.52 -24.12
N PHE A 717 9.48 14.41 -24.23
CA PHE A 717 9.70 15.79 -24.68
C PHE A 717 9.33 16.82 -23.60
N TYR A 718 9.54 18.09 -23.94
CA TYR A 718 9.51 19.25 -23.05
C TYR A 718 8.15 19.52 -22.39
N SER A 719 7.06 19.44 -23.16
CA SER A 719 5.69 19.74 -22.70
C SER A 719 4.72 18.60 -23.05
N TYR A 720 3.52 18.62 -22.44
CA TYR A 720 2.38 17.78 -22.83
C TYR A 720 1.50 18.43 -23.91
N ASP A 721 1.82 19.65 -24.35
CA ASP A 721 1.12 20.33 -25.44
C ASP A 721 1.27 19.59 -26.79
N VAL A 722 0.38 19.87 -27.74
CA VAL A 722 0.43 19.24 -29.08
C VAL A 722 1.78 19.44 -29.80
N PRO A 723 2.41 20.64 -29.80
CA PRO A 723 3.74 20.82 -30.36
C PRO A 723 4.81 19.87 -29.81
N HIS A 724 4.74 19.44 -28.56
CA HIS A 724 5.75 18.58 -27.94
C HIS A 724 5.27 17.14 -27.72
N THR A 725 4.15 16.71 -28.29
CA THR A 725 3.68 15.32 -28.13
C THR A 725 3.64 14.51 -29.41
N CYS A 726 3.54 15.14 -30.58
CA CYS A 726 3.46 14.42 -31.86
C CYS A 726 4.80 13.78 -32.28
N GLY A 727 5.93 14.38 -31.88
CA GLY A 727 7.27 14.02 -32.32
C GLY A 727 8.32 15.06 -31.90
N PRO A 728 9.59 14.88 -32.29
CA PRO A 728 10.70 15.70 -31.81
C PRO A 728 10.77 17.13 -32.37
N ASP A 729 10.08 17.45 -33.47
CA ASP A 729 10.11 18.77 -34.09
C ASP A 729 8.83 19.56 -33.80
N PRO A 730 8.84 20.49 -32.82
CA PRO A 730 7.65 21.25 -32.47
C PRO A 730 7.19 22.21 -33.58
N SER A 731 8.10 22.60 -34.50
CA SER A 731 7.72 23.40 -35.67
C SER A 731 6.85 22.62 -36.65
N ILE A 732 6.97 21.29 -36.65
CA ILE A 732 6.13 20.39 -37.45
C ILE A 732 4.86 20.05 -36.67
N CYS A 733 4.99 19.60 -35.43
CA CYS A 733 3.86 19.17 -34.60
C CYS A 733 2.82 20.27 -34.38
N CYS A 734 3.25 21.52 -34.20
CA CYS A 734 2.35 22.66 -34.08
C CYS A 734 1.40 22.81 -35.29
N GLN A 735 1.81 22.37 -36.48
CA GLN A 735 0.96 22.43 -37.68
C GLN A 735 -0.16 21.37 -37.69
N PHE A 736 -0.18 20.47 -36.72
CA PHE A 736 -1.22 19.46 -36.52
C PHE A 736 -2.06 19.75 -35.27
N ASP A 737 -1.80 20.86 -34.58
CA ASP A 737 -2.74 21.44 -33.62
C ASP A 737 -3.76 22.30 -34.36
N PHE A 738 -4.91 21.72 -34.69
CA PHE A 738 -5.90 22.42 -35.50
C PHE A 738 -6.63 23.54 -34.76
N ARG A 739 -6.49 23.69 -33.43
CA ARG A 739 -6.97 24.90 -32.73
C ARG A 739 -6.26 26.16 -33.20
N ARG A 740 -4.99 26.04 -33.58
CA ARG A 740 -4.16 27.16 -34.06
C ARG A 740 -4.54 27.60 -35.47
N LEU A 741 -5.59 27.02 -36.09
CA LEU A 741 -6.24 27.57 -37.28
C LEU A 741 -7.01 28.86 -36.96
N THR A 742 -7.62 28.93 -35.78
CA THR A 742 -8.51 30.04 -35.36
C THR A 742 -7.98 30.82 -34.16
N SER A 743 -7.03 30.24 -33.40
CA SER A 743 -6.42 30.86 -32.21
C SER A 743 -5.05 31.49 -32.53
N TYR A 744 -4.24 31.75 -31.50
CA TYR A 744 -2.85 32.18 -31.65
C TYR A 744 -2.06 31.23 -32.58
N GLY A 745 -1.20 31.80 -33.43
CA GLY A 745 -0.44 31.05 -34.43
C GLY A 745 0.66 30.15 -33.83
N CYS A 746 1.39 29.46 -34.70
CA CYS A 746 2.55 28.66 -34.29
C CYS A 746 3.79 29.54 -34.07
N PRO A 747 4.45 29.49 -32.89
CA PRO A 747 5.65 30.27 -32.59
C PRO A 747 6.79 30.07 -33.60
N TRP A 748 6.85 28.91 -34.24
CA TRP A 748 7.88 28.55 -35.22
C TRP A 748 7.60 29.03 -36.66
N GLY A 749 6.64 29.93 -36.86
CA GLY A 749 6.35 30.55 -38.17
C GLY A 749 5.72 29.62 -39.21
N LYS A 750 5.32 28.40 -38.82
CA LYS A 750 4.66 27.41 -39.68
C LYS A 750 3.25 27.12 -39.14
N PRO A 751 2.19 27.77 -39.65
CA PRO A 751 0.84 27.58 -39.13
C PRO A 751 0.23 26.25 -39.57
N PRO A 752 -0.80 25.74 -38.86
CA PRO A 752 -1.57 24.59 -39.30
C PRO A 752 -2.31 24.87 -40.61
N LYS A 753 -2.61 23.81 -41.35
CA LYS A 753 -3.41 23.86 -42.59
C LYS A 753 -4.52 22.84 -42.51
N ARG A 754 -5.74 23.25 -42.85
CA ARG A 754 -6.89 22.34 -42.95
C ARG A 754 -6.58 21.22 -43.95
N ILE A 755 -6.90 19.98 -43.59
CA ILE A 755 -6.63 18.78 -44.36
C ILE A 755 -7.69 18.62 -45.45
N THR A 756 -7.21 18.57 -46.69
CA THR A 756 -8.00 18.44 -47.91
C THR A 756 -7.52 17.24 -48.71
N ASN A 757 -8.32 16.78 -49.67
CA ASN A 757 -7.91 15.68 -50.55
C ASN A 757 -6.64 16.01 -51.37
N THR A 758 -6.34 17.30 -51.58
CA THR A 758 -5.16 17.75 -52.32
C THR A 758 -3.88 17.78 -51.48
N ASN A 759 -3.97 17.95 -50.15
CA ASN A 759 -2.80 18.05 -49.28
C ASN A 759 -2.60 16.85 -48.34
N VAL A 760 -3.62 16.00 -48.16
CA VAL A 760 -3.61 14.91 -47.16
C VAL A 760 -2.41 13.99 -47.29
N ALA A 761 -1.96 13.67 -48.51
CA ALA A 761 -0.80 12.83 -48.74
C ALA A 761 0.48 13.42 -48.13
N ALA A 762 0.85 14.62 -48.56
CA ALA A 762 2.04 15.31 -48.06
C ALA A 762 1.97 15.57 -46.54
N ARG A 763 0.77 15.90 -46.02
CA ARG A 763 0.57 16.15 -44.59
C ARG A 763 0.68 14.87 -43.75
N ALA A 764 0.09 13.78 -44.21
CA ALA A 764 0.16 12.48 -43.55
C ALA A 764 1.59 11.93 -43.52
N GLU A 765 2.36 12.09 -44.61
CA GLU A 765 3.77 11.68 -44.66
C GLU A 765 4.63 12.47 -43.65
N ILE A 766 4.41 13.79 -43.54
CA ILE A 766 5.10 14.63 -42.55
C ILE A 766 4.78 14.20 -41.11
N LEU A 767 3.51 13.91 -40.82
CA LEU A 767 3.12 13.47 -39.47
C LEU A 767 3.62 12.05 -39.17
N ALA A 768 3.56 11.15 -40.15
CA ALA A 768 4.08 9.79 -40.04
C ALA A 768 5.59 9.78 -39.76
N ASP A 769 6.36 10.70 -40.35
CA ASP A 769 7.79 10.89 -40.02
C ASP A 769 8.00 11.26 -38.54
N GLN A 770 7.18 12.17 -37.99
CA GLN A 770 7.23 12.53 -36.58
C GLN A 770 6.87 11.36 -35.65
N TYR A 771 5.83 10.60 -35.98
CA TYR A 771 5.45 9.39 -35.24
C TYR A 771 6.56 8.34 -35.28
N ARG A 772 7.19 8.10 -36.44
CA ARG A 772 8.28 7.14 -36.58
C ARG A 772 9.53 7.56 -35.81
N LYS A 773 9.85 8.85 -35.79
CA LYS A 773 10.92 9.40 -34.96
C LYS A 773 10.63 9.22 -33.47
N LYS A 774 9.43 9.60 -33.00
CA LYS A 774 9.06 9.39 -31.59
C LYS A 774 9.12 7.91 -31.21
N ALA A 775 8.69 7.01 -32.09
CA ALA A 775 8.74 5.56 -31.87
C ALA A 775 10.17 5.01 -31.69
N GLN A 776 11.22 5.71 -32.16
CA GLN A 776 12.60 5.27 -31.93
C GLN A 776 13.05 5.42 -30.47
N LEU A 777 12.31 6.19 -29.66
CA LEU A 777 12.62 6.42 -28.24
C LEU A 777 12.03 5.34 -27.33
N TYR A 778 11.28 4.40 -27.90
CA TYR A 778 10.62 3.30 -27.19
C TYR A 778 11.01 1.96 -27.82
N ASP A 779 10.87 0.88 -27.06
CA ASP A 779 11.19 -0.46 -27.54
C ASP A 779 10.01 -1.14 -28.25
N LEU A 780 8.80 -0.73 -27.89
CA LEU A 780 7.57 -1.27 -28.47
C LEU A 780 7.10 -0.44 -29.67
N ASN A 781 6.50 -1.12 -30.65
CA ASN A 781 5.89 -0.49 -31.82
C ASN A 781 4.43 -0.04 -31.55
N VAL A 782 4.23 0.56 -30.37
CA VAL A 782 2.98 1.16 -29.91
C VAL A 782 3.28 2.56 -29.42
N LEU A 783 2.59 3.57 -29.94
CA LEU A 783 2.91 4.96 -29.67
C LEU A 783 1.76 5.70 -29.02
N LEU A 784 2.03 6.34 -27.89
CA LEU A 784 1.13 7.26 -27.20
C LEU A 784 1.30 8.67 -27.77
N ILE A 785 0.22 9.28 -28.27
CA ILE A 785 0.20 10.67 -28.79
C ILE A 785 -0.91 11.47 -28.09
N PRO A 786 -0.59 12.19 -26.99
CA PRO A 786 -1.51 13.15 -26.41
C PRO A 786 -1.87 14.26 -27.42
N LEU A 787 -3.15 14.59 -27.50
CA LEU A 787 -3.69 15.66 -28.33
C LEU A 787 -4.50 16.59 -27.42
N GLY A 788 -3.81 17.50 -26.76
CA GLY A 788 -4.39 18.42 -25.80
C GLY A 788 -3.36 19.43 -25.32
N ASP A 789 -3.79 20.26 -24.38
CA ASP A 789 -3.06 21.37 -23.75
C ASP A 789 -3.98 21.90 -22.62
N ASP A 790 -3.64 23.04 -22.04
CA ASP A 790 -4.46 23.74 -21.04
C ASP A 790 -5.81 24.19 -21.61
N PHE A 791 -6.89 23.82 -20.92
CA PHE A 791 -8.28 24.20 -21.20
C PHE A 791 -8.70 24.07 -22.67
N ARG A 792 -8.27 22.98 -23.33
CA ARG A 792 -8.59 22.68 -24.73
C ARG A 792 -9.96 22.02 -24.83
N TYR A 793 -10.48 21.94 -26.05
CA TYR A 793 -11.81 21.42 -26.38
C TYR A 793 -12.96 22.26 -25.80
N ASP A 794 -12.73 23.56 -25.60
CA ASP A 794 -13.69 24.51 -25.03
C ASP A 794 -14.69 25.07 -26.06
N THR A 795 -14.47 24.84 -27.35
CA THR A 795 -15.33 25.37 -28.42
C THR A 795 -15.74 24.29 -29.43
N GLN A 796 -16.97 24.41 -29.97
CA GLN A 796 -17.48 23.46 -30.97
C GLN A 796 -16.61 23.39 -32.24
N THR A 797 -16.08 24.53 -32.69
CA THR A 797 -15.20 24.59 -33.87
C THR A 797 -13.94 23.76 -33.66
N GLU A 798 -13.39 23.77 -32.45
CA GLU A 798 -12.21 22.97 -32.15
C GLU A 798 -12.51 21.47 -32.18
N TRP A 799 -13.59 21.02 -31.53
CA TRP A 799 -14.00 19.61 -31.56
C TRP A 799 -14.11 19.10 -33.00
N THR A 800 -14.74 19.90 -33.87
CA THR A 800 -14.89 19.60 -35.29
C THR A 800 -13.56 19.61 -36.03
N ASP A 801 -12.75 20.65 -35.86
CA ASP A 801 -11.49 20.81 -36.59
C ASP A 801 -10.46 19.74 -36.18
N GLN A 802 -10.32 19.42 -34.90
CA GLN A 802 -9.44 18.34 -34.48
C GLN A 802 -9.93 17.00 -35.04
N TYR A 803 -11.22 16.68 -34.90
CA TYR A 803 -11.77 15.40 -35.35
C TYR A 803 -11.65 15.20 -36.87
N GLU A 804 -12.19 16.13 -37.67
CA GLU A 804 -12.27 15.95 -39.13
C GLU A 804 -10.90 15.90 -39.79
N ASN A 805 -9.95 16.71 -39.32
CA ASN A 805 -8.61 16.73 -39.89
C ASN A 805 -7.83 15.46 -39.53
N TYR A 806 -7.88 15.01 -38.27
CA TYR A 806 -7.23 13.75 -37.87
C TYR A 806 -7.87 12.53 -38.51
N GLN A 807 -9.20 12.48 -38.68
CA GLN A 807 -9.87 11.39 -39.41
C GLN A 807 -9.36 11.24 -40.85
N LYS A 808 -9.20 12.36 -41.58
CA LYS A 808 -8.61 12.32 -42.94
C LYS A 808 -7.17 11.83 -42.94
N LEU A 809 -6.37 12.25 -41.95
CA LEU A 809 -4.99 11.79 -41.78
C LEU A 809 -4.93 10.30 -41.45
N PHE A 810 -5.76 9.81 -40.53
CA PHE A 810 -5.86 8.39 -40.17
C PHE A 810 -6.28 7.54 -41.36
N ALA A 811 -7.33 7.94 -42.08
CA ALA A 811 -7.80 7.23 -43.26
C ALA A 811 -6.71 7.08 -44.32
N TYR A 812 -5.93 8.15 -44.57
CA TYR A 812 -4.80 8.10 -45.49
C TYR A 812 -3.68 7.18 -44.97
N MET A 813 -3.22 7.37 -43.73
CA MET A 813 -2.12 6.59 -43.15
C MET A 813 -2.44 5.09 -43.10
N ASN A 814 -3.66 4.74 -42.66
CA ASN A 814 -4.08 3.35 -42.49
C ASN A 814 -4.34 2.65 -43.85
N GLY A 815 -4.69 3.41 -44.89
CA GLY A 815 -4.90 2.90 -46.24
C GLY A 815 -3.62 2.70 -47.06
N LYS A 816 -2.49 3.30 -46.64
CA LYS A 816 -1.21 3.24 -47.35
C LYS A 816 -0.27 2.22 -46.74
N LYS A 817 -0.12 1.07 -47.39
CA LYS A 817 0.78 -0.01 -46.97
C LYS A 817 2.24 0.43 -46.87
N GLU A 818 2.63 1.43 -47.65
CA GLU A 818 3.99 1.99 -47.66
C GLU A 818 4.36 2.67 -46.33
N LEU A 819 3.37 3.22 -45.62
CA LEU A 819 3.58 3.87 -44.31
C LEU A 819 3.62 2.86 -43.16
N ASN A 820 3.00 1.68 -43.35
CA ASN A 820 2.93 0.59 -42.37
C ASN A 820 2.54 1.09 -40.95
N ILE A 821 1.54 1.98 -40.89
CA ILE A 821 1.02 2.61 -39.67
C ILE A 821 -0.46 2.25 -39.52
N ASN A 822 -0.91 2.14 -38.27
CA ASN A 822 -2.32 2.11 -37.91
C ASN A 822 -2.56 3.14 -36.81
N ALA A 823 -3.09 4.30 -37.20
CA ALA A 823 -3.40 5.41 -36.31
C ALA A 823 -4.91 5.50 -36.05
N LYS A 824 -5.28 5.74 -34.79
CA LYS A 824 -6.67 5.95 -34.38
C LYS A 824 -6.74 6.83 -33.14
N PHE A 825 -7.92 7.38 -32.87
CA PHE A 825 -8.21 7.89 -31.53
C PHE A 825 -8.28 6.73 -30.53
N GLY A 826 -7.85 6.98 -29.31
CA GLY A 826 -7.91 6.02 -28.21
C GLY A 826 -7.92 6.72 -26.86
N THR A 827 -8.05 5.92 -25.82
CA THR A 827 -7.83 6.34 -24.45
C THR A 827 -6.51 5.80 -23.92
N LEU A 828 -6.18 6.10 -22.65
CA LEU A 828 -4.94 5.64 -22.05
C LEU A 828 -4.95 4.12 -21.82
N ASN A 829 -6.11 3.59 -21.44
CA ASN A 829 -6.35 2.15 -21.34
C ASN A 829 -6.19 1.45 -22.71
N ASP A 830 -6.63 2.04 -23.83
CA ASP A 830 -6.40 1.47 -25.17
C ASP A 830 -4.90 1.31 -25.49
N TYR A 831 -4.10 2.32 -25.12
CA TYR A 831 -2.65 2.28 -25.31
C TYR A 831 -2.00 1.18 -24.48
N PHE A 832 -2.27 1.11 -23.16
CA PHE A 832 -1.66 0.11 -22.30
C PHE A 832 -2.12 -1.31 -22.60
N GLN A 833 -3.38 -1.52 -23.01
CA GLN A 833 -3.83 -2.83 -23.48
C GLN A 833 -3.07 -3.30 -24.73
N LEU A 834 -2.78 -2.38 -25.64
CA LEU A 834 -2.01 -2.69 -26.84
C LEU A 834 -0.54 -2.95 -26.52
N MET A 835 0.02 -2.18 -25.59
CA MET A 835 1.36 -2.39 -25.03
C MET A 835 1.49 -3.79 -24.41
N ASP A 836 0.55 -4.18 -23.56
CA ASP A 836 0.47 -5.52 -22.96
C ASP A 836 0.43 -6.63 -24.01
N LYS A 837 -0.41 -6.43 -25.03
CA LYS A 837 -0.50 -7.35 -26.15
C LYS A 837 0.86 -7.49 -26.86
N ARG A 838 1.57 -6.40 -27.14
CA ARG A 838 2.88 -6.47 -27.81
C ARG A 838 3.95 -7.15 -26.96
N LEU A 839 4.00 -6.85 -25.65
CA LEU A 839 4.91 -7.52 -24.72
C LEU A 839 4.65 -9.03 -24.68
N SER A 840 3.39 -9.47 -24.83
CA SER A 840 3.05 -10.90 -24.88
C SER A 840 3.44 -11.61 -26.19
N GLU A 841 3.67 -10.87 -27.28
CA GLU A 841 3.92 -11.38 -28.64
C GLU A 841 5.42 -11.47 -29.02
N GLN A 842 6.35 -11.08 -28.14
CA GLN A 842 7.79 -11.10 -28.46
C GLN A 842 8.36 -12.55 -28.48
N PRO A 843 9.01 -13.04 -29.57
CA PRO A 843 9.15 -14.49 -29.78
C PRO A 843 10.35 -15.23 -29.17
N GLU A 844 11.50 -14.65 -28.83
CA GLU A 844 12.69 -15.45 -28.45
C GLU A 844 13.61 -14.75 -27.42
N THR A 845 14.15 -15.50 -26.45
CA THR A 845 14.90 -15.14 -25.20
C THR A 845 14.01 -14.76 -23.99
N PRO A 846 14.44 -14.94 -22.71
CA PRO A 846 13.52 -14.91 -21.58
C PRO A 846 12.79 -13.58 -21.57
N LYS A 847 11.44 -13.63 -21.65
CA LYS A 847 10.52 -12.49 -21.78
C LYS A 847 11.15 -11.20 -21.24
N GLN A 848 11.64 -10.35 -22.15
CA GLN A 848 12.16 -9.04 -21.76
C GLN A 848 10.95 -8.17 -21.40
N ASP A 849 10.57 -8.22 -20.12
CA ASP A 849 9.61 -7.29 -19.54
C ASP A 849 10.25 -5.90 -19.46
N LEU A 850 9.45 -4.87 -19.17
CA LEU A 850 9.96 -3.52 -19.01
C LEU A 850 10.99 -3.44 -17.86
N PRO A 851 12.03 -2.59 -17.99
CA PRO A 851 13.00 -2.37 -16.92
C PRO A 851 12.31 -1.91 -15.65
N ILE A 852 12.84 -2.32 -14.51
CA ILE A 852 12.41 -1.88 -13.18
C ILE A 852 13.19 -0.61 -12.83
N LEU A 853 12.47 0.46 -12.53
CA LEU A 853 13.06 1.73 -12.09
C LEU A 853 12.72 1.98 -10.62
N SER A 854 13.68 2.47 -9.84
CA SER A 854 13.47 2.88 -8.44
C SER A 854 14.09 4.26 -8.17
N GLY A 855 13.48 5.01 -7.27
CA GLY A 855 13.83 6.40 -6.96
C GLY A 855 12.73 7.37 -7.42
N ASP A 856 12.96 8.66 -7.23
CA ASP A 856 12.05 9.74 -7.58
C ASP A 856 12.59 10.57 -8.76
N PHE A 857 11.87 11.64 -9.12
CA PHE A 857 12.24 12.53 -10.20
C PHE A 857 12.35 13.99 -9.74
N PHE A 858 12.80 14.21 -8.49
CA PHE A 858 13.15 15.53 -7.98
C PHE A 858 14.68 15.76 -8.03
N THR A 859 15.14 16.99 -8.26
CA THR A 859 14.38 18.22 -8.53
C THR A 859 14.20 18.45 -10.04
N TYR A 860 12.99 18.77 -10.46
CA TYR A 860 12.67 19.04 -11.87
C TYR A 860 13.38 20.31 -12.39
N ALA A 861 13.93 20.23 -13.60
CA ALA A 861 14.31 21.38 -14.40
C ALA A 861 13.73 21.22 -15.81
N ASP A 862 13.07 22.26 -16.30
CA ASP A 862 12.46 22.26 -17.63
C ASP A 862 13.50 22.59 -18.71
N ARG A 863 14.50 23.43 -18.39
CA ARG A 863 15.63 23.81 -19.26
C ARG A 863 16.76 24.43 -18.46
N ASP A 864 17.96 24.45 -19.05
CA ASP A 864 19.11 25.18 -18.52
C ASP A 864 19.34 24.89 -17.02
N ASP A 865 19.52 25.93 -16.20
CA ASP A 865 19.63 25.86 -14.74
C ASP A 865 18.33 26.21 -14.00
N HIS A 866 17.19 26.14 -14.68
CA HIS A 866 15.88 26.46 -14.11
C HIS A 866 15.36 25.32 -13.23
N TYR A 867 15.97 25.12 -12.07
CA TYR A 867 15.44 24.17 -11.09
C TYR A 867 14.19 24.72 -10.41
N TRP A 868 13.13 23.92 -10.45
CA TRP A 868 11.82 24.23 -9.87
C TRP A 868 11.83 23.83 -8.39
N SER A 869 12.72 24.39 -7.59
CA SER A 869 12.76 24.16 -6.13
C SER A 869 12.23 25.33 -5.30
N GLY A 870 11.94 26.48 -5.93
CA GLY A 870 11.36 27.62 -5.23
C GLY A 870 9.97 27.31 -4.67
N TYR A 871 9.18 26.51 -5.40
CA TYR A 871 7.83 26.15 -4.97
C TYR A 871 7.78 25.23 -3.75
N PHE A 872 8.90 24.60 -3.37
CA PHE A 872 9.01 23.87 -2.10
C PHE A 872 8.78 24.80 -0.89
N THR A 873 9.04 26.10 -1.05
CA THR A 873 8.90 27.09 0.03
C THR A 873 7.83 28.15 -0.26
N SER A 874 7.56 28.49 -1.52
CA SER A 874 6.62 29.55 -1.92
C SER A 874 5.31 29.55 -1.12
N ARG A 875 4.95 30.72 -0.57
CA ARG A 875 3.73 30.94 0.24
C ARG A 875 3.65 30.01 1.48
N PRO A 876 4.65 30.05 2.38
CA PRO A 876 4.77 29.08 3.47
C PRO A 876 3.60 29.12 4.48
N PHE A 877 2.93 30.27 4.63
CA PHE A 877 1.72 30.39 5.45
C PHE A 877 0.65 29.38 5.03
N TYR A 878 0.37 29.28 3.74
CA TYR A 878 -0.67 28.40 3.22
C TYR A 878 -0.25 26.93 3.22
N LYS A 879 1.06 26.63 3.08
CA LYS A 879 1.60 25.28 3.30
C LYS A 879 1.45 24.84 4.76
N HIS A 880 1.66 25.73 5.72
CA HIS A 880 1.39 25.44 7.13
C HIS A 880 -0.12 25.29 7.40
N MET A 881 -0.94 26.13 6.75
CA MET A 881 -2.39 26.05 6.84
C MET A 881 -2.93 24.71 6.32
N ASP A 882 -2.37 24.14 5.24
CA ASP A 882 -2.70 22.80 4.75
C ASP A 882 -2.57 21.73 5.86
N ARG A 883 -1.43 21.70 6.55
CA ARG A 883 -1.19 20.76 7.67
C ARG A 883 -2.18 20.97 8.82
N THR A 884 -2.52 22.22 9.08
CA THR A 884 -3.50 22.61 10.11
C THR A 884 -4.91 22.12 9.74
N VAL A 885 -5.36 22.36 8.50
CA VAL A 885 -6.64 21.87 7.99
C VAL A 885 -6.67 20.34 8.06
N GLY A 886 -5.62 19.66 7.60
CA GLY A 886 -5.51 18.20 7.66
C GLY A 886 -5.67 17.64 9.08
N HIS A 887 -5.07 18.29 10.09
CA HIS A 887 -5.25 17.93 11.49
C HIS A 887 -6.71 18.05 11.94
N PHE A 888 -7.36 19.20 11.69
CA PHE A 888 -8.75 19.45 12.09
C PHE A 888 -9.74 18.54 11.36
N VAL A 889 -9.54 18.29 10.07
CA VAL A 889 -10.37 17.37 9.28
C VAL A 889 -10.26 15.96 9.82
N ARG A 890 -9.04 15.48 10.13
CA ARG A 890 -8.82 14.16 10.74
C ARG A 890 -9.54 14.02 12.07
N ALA A 891 -9.39 14.99 12.97
CA ALA A 891 -10.06 14.96 14.27
C ALA A 891 -11.60 14.99 14.13
N ALA A 892 -12.12 15.83 13.21
CA ALA A 892 -13.54 15.91 12.91
C ALA A 892 -14.08 14.59 12.36
N ASP A 893 -13.38 13.94 11.43
CA ASP A 893 -13.79 12.67 10.82
C ASP A 893 -13.85 11.52 11.86
N ILE A 894 -12.83 11.42 12.72
CA ILE A 894 -12.78 10.42 13.81
C ILE A 894 -13.96 10.62 14.78
N LEU A 895 -14.15 11.83 15.29
CA LEU A 895 -15.20 12.12 16.26
C LEU A 895 -16.59 11.95 15.65
N PHE A 896 -16.80 12.43 14.42
CA PHE A 896 -18.03 12.22 13.67
C PHE A 896 -18.33 10.72 13.52
N SER A 897 -17.32 9.93 13.14
CA SER A 897 -17.46 8.48 12.98
C SER A 897 -17.92 7.79 14.28
N PHE A 898 -17.34 8.17 15.43
CA PHE A 898 -17.79 7.65 16.73
C PHE A 898 -19.21 8.09 17.09
N SER A 899 -19.58 9.35 16.83
CA SER A 899 -20.93 9.84 17.05
C SER A 899 -21.95 9.12 16.17
N ASN A 900 -21.63 8.94 14.89
CA ASN A 900 -22.49 8.24 13.93
C ASN A 900 -22.66 6.76 14.30
N TRP A 901 -21.59 6.09 14.76
CA TRP A 901 -21.68 4.73 15.29
C TRP A 901 -22.60 4.64 16.51
N LYS A 902 -22.49 5.57 17.47
CA LYS A 902 -23.35 5.62 18.66
C LYS A 902 -24.82 5.85 18.30
N ALA A 903 -25.10 6.77 17.37
CA ALA A 903 -26.46 7.04 16.88
C ALA A 903 -27.09 5.82 16.19
N THR A 904 -26.31 5.17 15.30
CA THR A 904 -26.74 3.94 14.61
C THR A 904 -27.07 2.83 15.60
N LYS A 905 -26.23 2.64 16.63
CA LYS A 905 -26.46 1.65 17.68
C LYS A 905 -27.75 1.90 18.48
N ASN A 906 -28.12 3.17 18.66
CA ASN A 906 -29.32 3.57 19.37
C ASN A 906 -30.58 3.63 18.47
N ASN A 907 -30.47 3.33 17.18
CA ASN A 907 -31.51 3.54 16.17
C ASN A 907 -32.05 4.98 16.15
N GLU A 908 -31.18 5.96 16.42
CA GLU A 908 -31.54 7.38 16.40
C GLU A 908 -31.27 7.96 15.01
N GLU A 909 -32.34 8.32 14.28
CA GLU A 909 -32.18 9.22 13.13
C GLU A 909 -31.91 10.64 13.64
N ASN A 910 -30.69 11.14 13.39
CA ASN A 910 -30.29 12.45 13.87
C ASN A 910 -30.02 13.42 12.71
N ALA A 911 -30.97 14.33 12.46
CA ALA A 911 -30.85 15.37 11.45
C ALA A 911 -29.62 16.26 11.64
N SER A 912 -29.15 16.46 12.88
CA SER A 912 -27.92 17.22 13.16
C SER A 912 -26.66 16.49 12.68
N LEU A 913 -26.59 15.16 12.81
CA LEU A 913 -25.46 14.37 12.29
C LEU A 913 -25.39 14.43 10.75
N LYS A 914 -26.54 14.44 10.06
CA LYS A 914 -26.56 14.62 8.61
C LYS A 914 -25.99 16.00 8.20
N GLN A 915 -26.32 17.06 8.94
CA GLN A 915 -25.75 18.38 8.71
C GLN A 915 -24.24 18.42 8.98
N LEU A 916 -23.77 17.73 10.03
CA LEU A 916 -22.33 17.59 10.30
C LEU A 916 -21.60 16.84 9.20
N TYR A 917 -22.20 15.78 8.65
CA TYR A 917 -21.62 15.05 7.52
C TYR A 917 -21.42 15.95 6.31
N ASN A 918 -22.41 16.77 5.96
CA ASN A 918 -22.28 17.71 4.83
C ASN A 918 -21.13 18.69 5.05
N ARG A 919 -20.97 19.21 6.27
CA ARG A 919 -19.83 20.08 6.62
C ARG A 919 -18.49 19.35 6.53
N LEU A 920 -18.46 18.07 6.92
CA LEU A 920 -17.25 17.25 6.84
C LEU A 920 -16.83 17.06 5.38
N VAL A 921 -17.78 16.75 4.49
CA VAL A 921 -17.54 16.64 3.05
C VAL A 921 -16.99 17.95 2.49
N GLU A 922 -17.59 19.10 2.80
CA GLU A 922 -17.07 20.40 2.35
C GLU A 922 -15.65 20.68 2.86
N ALA A 923 -15.36 20.34 4.12
CA ALA A 923 -14.03 20.49 4.69
C ALA A 923 -12.99 19.58 4.00
N ARG A 924 -13.36 18.31 3.70
CA ARG A 924 -12.52 17.38 2.93
C ARG A 924 -12.30 17.88 1.51
N ARG A 925 -13.34 18.37 0.83
CA ARG A 925 -13.24 18.93 -0.54
C ARG A 925 -12.37 20.18 -0.59
N ALA A 926 -12.43 21.05 0.40
CA ALA A 926 -11.56 22.23 0.48
C ALA A 926 -10.08 21.85 0.68
N LEU A 927 -9.79 20.91 1.59
CA LEU A 927 -8.45 20.34 1.75
C LEU A 927 -7.96 19.69 0.45
N SER A 928 -8.84 18.90 -0.19
CA SER A 928 -8.55 18.16 -1.43
C SER A 928 -8.27 19.09 -2.61
N LEU A 929 -9.06 20.16 -2.75
CA LEU A 929 -8.87 21.16 -3.80
C LEU A 929 -7.50 21.84 -3.69
N PHE A 930 -7.05 22.13 -2.46
CA PHE A 930 -5.77 22.76 -2.23
C PHE A 930 -4.56 21.87 -2.58
N GLN A 931 -4.74 20.55 -2.70
CA GLN A 931 -3.66 19.64 -3.11
C GLN A 931 -3.27 19.80 -4.58
N HIS A 932 -4.04 20.56 -5.37
CA HIS A 932 -3.70 20.88 -6.76
C HIS A 932 -2.28 21.43 -6.86
N HIS A 933 -1.60 21.09 -7.95
CA HIS A 933 -0.23 21.51 -8.21
C HIS A 933 -0.03 23.02 -8.39
N ASP A 934 -1.05 23.88 -8.38
CA ASP A 934 -0.90 25.33 -8.15
C ASP A 934 -1.45 25.85 -6.82
N GLY A 935 -2.13 24.99 -6.05
CA GLY A 935 -2.61 25.25 -4.70
C GLY A 935 -1.48 25.19 -3.67
N VAL A 936 -1.20 23.99 -3.16
CA VAL A 936 -0.21 23.74 -2.09
C VAL A 936 1.21 24.15 -2.48
N THR A 937 1.52 24.16 -3.79
CA THR A 937 2.81 24.63 -4.31
C THR A 937 3.01 26.14 -4.14
N GLY A 938 1.92 26.88 -3.99
CA GLY A 938 1.95 28.33 -3.81
C GLY A 938 2.27 29.09 -5.11
N THR A 939 1.89 28.54 -6.25
CA THR A 939 2.28 29.05 -7.57
C THR A 939 1.14 29.71 -8.35
N ALA A 940 -0.11 29.60 -7.86
CA ALA A 940 -1.25 30.37 -8.35
C ALA A 940 -1.10 31.90 -8.13
N ARG A 941 -1.96 32.69 -8.78
CA ARG A 941 -2.05 34.15 -8.57
C ARG A 941 -2.51 34.49 -7.15
N LYS A 942 -2.21 35.72 -6.71
CA LYS A 942 -2.51 36.18 -5.33
C LYS A 942 -4.01 36.05 -4.97
N ASP A 943 -4.89 36.46 -5.87
CA ASP A 943 -6.35 36.39 -5.71
C ASP A 943 -6.85 34.94 -5.60
N VAL A 944 -6.25 34.02 -6.36
CA VAL A 944 -6.55 32.58 -6.30
C VAL A 944 -6.07 31.96 -4.99
N VAL A 945 -4.88 32.32 -4.51
CA VAL A 945 -4.39 31.87 -3.20
C VAL A 945 -5.27 32.36 -2.07
N VAL A 946 -5.76 33.60 -2.13
CA VAL A 946 -6.71 34.12 -1.15
C VAL A 946 -8.03 33.33 -1.19
N ASP A 947 -8.49 32.92 -2.38
CA ASP A 947 -9.66 32.06 -2.53
C ASP A 947 -9.46 30.69 -1.86
N TYR A 948 -8.33 30.02 -2.11
CA TYR A 948 -7.97 28.80 -1.37
C TYR A 948 -7.92 29.02 0.14
N GLY A 949 -7.31 30.12 0.57
CA GLY A 949 -7.23 30.52 1.97
C GLY A 949 -8.59 30.62 2.65
N ARG A 950 -9.57 31.24 1.98
CA ARG A 950 -10.94 31.36 2.50
C ARG A 950 -11.63 29.99 2.60
N LYS A 951 -11.46 29.14 1.59
CA LYS A 951 -12.02 27.77 1.59
C LYS A 951 -11.40 26.91 2.71
N MET A 952 -10.08 26.99 2.91
CA MET A 952 -9.38 26.32 4.00
C MET A 952 -9.76 26.87 5.38
N LEU A 953 -9.93 28.19 5.52
CA LEU A 953 -10.37 28.79 6.79
C LEU A 953 -11.77 28.29 7.16
N LYS A 954 -12.68 28.29 6.18
CA LYS A 954 -14.01 27.72 6.34
C LYS A 954 -13.96 26.24 6.72
N ALA A 955 -13.06 25.45 6.10
CA ALA A 955 -12.88 24.04 6.45
C ALA A 955 -12.46 23.87 7.92
N ILE A 956 -11.55 24.70 8.43
CA ILE A 956 -11.16 24.69 9.85
C ILE A 956 -12.38 25.02 10.73
N GLU A 957 -13.15 26.06 10.40
CA GLU A 957 -14.34 26.47 11.17
C GLU A 957 -15.42 25.38 11.20
N ASP A 958 -15.66 24.74 10.05
CA ASP A 958 -16.58 23.61 9.92
C ASP A 958 -16.10 22.40 10.72
N SER A 959 -14.82 22.03 10.61
CA SER A 959 -14.21 20.97 11.41
C SER A 959 -14.31 21.24 12.91
N LYS A 960 -14.06 22.47 13.37
CA LYS A 960 -14.24 22.84 14.79
C LYS A 960 -15.68 22.69 15.26
N THR A 961 -16.63 23.07 14.40
CA THR A 961 -18.06 22.89 14.67
C THR A 961 -18.40 21.40 14.81
N ILE A 962 -17.90 20.56 13.90
CA ILE A 962 -18.07 19.11 13.94
C ILE A 962 -17.45 18.53 15.22
N ILE A 963 -16.20 18.85 15.52
CA ILE A 963 -15.48 18.40 16.73
C ILE A 963 -16.30 18.73 17.98
N SER A 964 -16.77 19.97 18.10
CA SER A 964 -17.51 20.44 19.27
C SER A 964 -18.85 19.71 19.42
N GLN A 965 -19.64 19.62 18.35
CA GLN A 965 -20.97 19.00 18.37
C GLN A 965 -20.91 17.47 18.50
N ALA A 966 -19.98 16.81 17.79
CA ALA A 966 -19.75 15.38 17.87
C ALA A 966 -19.30 14.98 19.28
N THR A 967 -18.36 15.73 19.87
CA THR A 967 -17.93 15.54 21.26
C THR A 967 -19.10 15.69 22.22
N ALA A 968 -19.88 16.77 22.10
CA ALA A 968 -21.02 17.00 22.97
C ALA A 968 -22.09 15.89 22.86
N TYR A 969 -22.30 15.33 21.67
CA TYR A 969 -23.16 14.15 21.47
C TYR A 969 -22.60 12.87 22.13
N LEU A 970 -21.28 12.64 22.03
CA LEU A 970 -20.63 11.50 22.68
C LEU A 970 -20.79 11.55 24.20
N PHE A 971 -20.70 12.73 24.80
CA PHE A 971 -20.92 12.96 26.23
C PHE A 971 -22.40 13.06 26.66
N GLY A 972 -23.36 13.06 25.72
CA GLY A 972 -24.79 13.14 26.03
C GLY A 972 -25.22 14.49 26.61
N LEU A 973 -24.56 15.58 26.21
CA LEU A 973 -24.87 16.93 26.69
C LEU A 973 -26.22 17.44 26.15
N SER A 974 -26.90 18.29 26.92
CA SER A 974 -28.16 18.93 26.50
C SER A 974 -27.92 19.89 25.33
N GLU A 975 -28.95 20.21 24.53
CA GLU A 975 -28.80 21.16 23.40
C GLU A 975 -28.27 22.54 23.82
N GLN A 976 -28.60 22.99 25.04
CA GLN A 976 -28.07 24.24 25.59
C GLN A 976 -26.57 24.12 25.93
N ASP A 977 -26.14 22.96 26.43
CA ASP A 977 -24.74 22.69 26.79
C ASP A 977 -23.87 22.39 25.57
N LYS A 978 -24.45 21.86 24.48
CA LYS A 978 -23.76 21.62 23.21
C LYS A 978 -23.13 22.89 22.62
N GLN A 979 -23.80 24.04 22.80
CA GLN A 979 -23.30 25.34 22.32
C GLN A 979 -22.15 25.89 23.17
N GLN A 980 -21.90 25.31 24.34
CA GLN A 980 -20.83 25.73 25.25
C GLN A 980 -19.50 25.03 24.96
N VAL A 981 -19.52 23.87 24.30
CA VAL A 981 -18.29 23.18 23.86
C VAL A 981 -17.67 23.96 22.71
N LYS A 982 -16.43 24.43 22.90
CA LYS A 982 -15.71 25.24 21.92
C LYS A 982 -14.26 24.78 21.84
N VAL A 983 -13.70 24.81 20.64
CA VAL A 983 -12.26 24.67 20.41
C VAL A 983 -11.58 25.97 20.84
N ASP A 984 -10.43 25.85 21.51
CA ASP A 984 -9.71 26.93 22.19
C ASP A 984 -8.97 27.88 21.23
N THR A 985 -8.80 27.53 19.96
CA THR A 985 -8.09 28.36 18.97
C THR A 985 -9.03 29.20 18.10
N GLU A 986 -8.56 30.34 17.62
CA GLU A 986 -9.11 31.11 16.48
C GLU A 986 -8.10 31.12 15.34
N HIS A 987 -8.60 30.98 14.11
CA HIS A 987 -7.79 31.09 12.91
C HIS A 987 -8.28 32.28 12.09
N PHE A 988 -7.37 32.87 11.33
CA PHE A 988 -7.62 34.04 10.51
C PHE A 988 -6.93 33.86 9.16
N LEU A 989 -7.39 34.59 8.15
CA LEU A 989 -6.69 34.65 6.87
C LEU A 989 -5.41 35.47 7.02
N ASP A 990 -4.29 34.95 6.51
CA ASP A 990 -2.96 35.60 6.52
C ASP A 990 -2.42 35.99 7.92
N LEU A 991 -2.98 35.47 9.01
CA LEU A 991 -2.48 35.69 10.37
C LEU A 991 -2.38 34.36 11.12
N LEU A 992 -1.39 34.28 12.00
CA LEU A 992 -1.18 33.12 12.87
C LEU A 992 -2.37 32.91 13.81
N PRO A 993 -2.65 31.65 14.19
CA PRO A 993 -3.75 31.34 15.11
C PRO A 993 -3.52 31.97 16.48
N LYS A 994 -4.63 32.25 17.19
CA LYS A 994 -4.62 32.77 18.56
C LYS A 994 -5.39 31.84 19.49
N HIS A 995 -4.86 31.58 20.67
CA HIS A 995 -5.60 30.87 21.71
C HIS A 995 -6.57 31.82 22.42
N LYS A 996 -7.77 31.33 22.73
CA LYS A 996 -8.76 32.01 23.56
C LYS A 996 -8.44 31.73 25.01
N PRO A 997 -8.35 32.76 25.86
CA PRO A 997 -8.11 32.55 27.27
C PRO A 997 -9.36 31.92 27.90
N ILE A 998 -9.15 30.80 28.58
CA ILE A 998 -10.22 30.01 29.18
C ILE A 998 -10.64 30.64 30.52
N GLU A 999 -11.95 30.71 30.75
CA GLU A 999 -12.51 31.29 31.97
C GLU A 999 -12.22 30.42 33.20
N PRO A 1000 -12.01 31.01 34.38
CA PRO A 1000 -11.93 30.26 35.63
C PRO A 1000 -13.16 29.38 35.84
N VAL A 1001 -12.98 28.15 36.32
CA VAL A 1001 -14.07 27.16 36.50
C VAL A 1001 -14.62 26.66 35.16
N SER A 1002 -13.78 25.94 34.41
CA SER A 1002 -14.13 25.35 33.11
C SER A 1002 -13.74 23.87 33.05
N THR A 1003 -14.46 23.07 32.25
CA THR A 1003 -14.02 21.71 31.89
C THR A 1003 -13.19 21.76 30.61
N ILE A 1004 -12.02 21.13 30.64
CA ILE A 1004 -11.11 21.00 29.49
C ILE A 1004 -11.21 19.58 28.95
N LEU A 1005 -11.37 19.45 27.64
CA LEU A 1005 -11.38 18.18 26.92
C LEU A 1005 -10.19 18.16 25.97
N ILE A 1006 -9.37 17.12 26.07
CA ILE A 1006 -8.21 16.95 25.18
C ILE A 1006 -8.40 15.65 24.41
N GLN A 1007 -8.42 15.74 23.08
CA GLN A 1007 -8.64 14.61 22.19
C GLN A 1007 -7.32 14.17 21.56
N ASN A 1008 -7.06 12.86 21.58
CA ASN A 1008 -5.95 12.25 20.88
C ASN A 1008 -6.44 11.58 19.59
N SER A 1009 -5.92 12.01 18.44
CA SER A 1009 -6.27 11.44 17.12
C SER A 1009 -5.37 10.28 16.68
N LEU A 1010 -4.40 9.90 17.51
CA LEU A 1010 -3.42 8.86 17.25
C LEU A 1010 -3.88 7.52 17.83
N GLY A 1011 -3.46 6.42 17.20
CA GLY A 1011 -3.77 5.05 17.62
C GLY A 1011 -2.96 4.55 18.83
N PHE A 1012 -2.25 5.42 19.53
CA PHE A 1012 -1.45 5.12 20.71
C PHE A 1012 -1.59 6.22 21.76
N GLU A 1013 -1.36 5.88 23.02
CA GLU A 1013 -1.45 6.79 24.16
C GLU A 1013 -0.37 7.90 24.09
N ARG A 1014 -0.71 9.11 24.52
CA ARG A 1014 0.20 10.25 24.62
C ARG A 1014 0.32 10.70 26.08
N ASN A 1015 1.56 10.96 26.50
CA ASN A 1015 1.89 11.61 27.76
C ASN A 1015 2.83 12.77 27.44
N GLU A 1016 2.30 13.99 27.43
CA GLU A 1016 2.98 15.18 26.93
C GLU A 1016 2.62 16.42 27.75
N VAL A 1017 3.43 17.47 27.66
CA VAL A 1017 3.11 18.76 28.25
C VAL A 1017 2.14 19.50 27.34
N HIS A 1018 0.97 19.85 27.88
CA HIS A 1018 -0.06 20.61 27.19
C HIS A 1018 -0.22 21.98 27.85
N CYS A 1019 -0.39 23.04 27.05
CA CYS A 1019 -0.53 24.41 27.55
C CYS A 1019 -1.82 25.04 27.04
N ILE A 1020 -2.53 25.72 27.93
CA ILE A 1020 -3.78 26.44 27.62
C ILE A 1020 -3.68 27.91 28.03
N ALA A 1021 -4.27 28.80 27.22
CA ALA A 1021 -4.34 30.22 27.53
C ALA A 1021 -5.35 30.50 28.64
N VAL A 1022 -5.02 31.39 29.58
CA VAL A 1022 -5.82 31.68 30.78
C VAL A 1022 -5.73 33.16 31.18
N LYS A 1023 -6.75 33.70 31.86
CA LYS A 1023 -6.81 35.14 32.24
C LYS A 1023 -6.20 35.46 33.60
N SER A 1024 -6.02 34.45 34.45
CA SER A 1024 -5.64 34.65 35.85
C SER A 1024 -4.51 33.71 36.24
N PRO A 1025 -3.50 34.19 36.97
CA PRO A 1025 -2.48 33.31 37.55
C PRO A 1025 -2.99 32.48 38.73
N LYS A 1026 -4.17 32.78 39.28
CA LYS A 1026 -4.72 32.12 40.48
C LYS A 1026 -5.61 30.95 40.11
N ILE A 1027 -5.07 30.02 39.33
CA ILE A 1027 -5.80 28.86 38.81
C ILE A 1027 -4.93 27.60 38.92
N LYS A 1028 -5.59 26.45 38.92
CA LYS A 1028 -4.94 25.14 38.86
C LYS A 1028 -5.80 24.19 38.03
N ILE A 1029 -5.16 23.22 37.39
CA ILE A 1029 -5.85 22.13 36.70
C ILE A 1029 -5.82 20.85 37.54
N ARG A 1030 -6.88 20.06 37.47
CA ARG A 1030 -6.97 18.72 38.06
C ARG A 1030 -7.68 17.75 37.13
N LYS A 1031 -7.37 16.46 37.21
CA LYS A 1031 -8.08 15.42 36.46
C LYS A 1031 -9.50 15.27 37.00
N SER A 1032 -10.52 15.27 36.13
CA SER A 1032 -11.92 15.28 36.57
C SER A 1032 -12.33 14.01 37.32
N GLU A 1033 -11.76 12.86 36.96
CA GLU A 1033 -12.14 11.55 37.50
C GLU A 1033 -11.52 11.27 38.88
N SER A 1034 -10.26 11.63 39.07
CA SER A 1034 -9.49 11.33 40.29
C SER A 1034 -9.29 12.52 41.22
N SER A 1035 -9.62 13.75 40.77
CA SER A 1035 -9.24 15.01 41.42
C SER A 1035 -7.72 15.19 41.62
N GLU A 1036 -6.91 14.36 40.99
CA GLU A 1036 -5.46 14.45 40.99
C GLU A 1036 -4.99 15.73 40.30
N VAL A 1037 -4.02 16.41 40.90
CA VAL A 1037 -3.42 17.62 40.34
C VAL A 1037 -2.14 17.23 39.60
N PRO A 1038 -2.12 17.23 38.25
CA PRO A 1038 -0.90 16.94 37.50
C PRO A 1038 0.17 18.00 37.79
N LYS A 1039 1.44 17.65 37.54
CA LYS A 1039 2.51 18.65 37.52
C LYS A 1039 2.14 19.75 36.53
N GLN A 1040 2.25 21.00 36.96
CA GLN A 1040 1.82 22.16 36.19
C GLN A 1040 2.71 23.38 36.48
N GLN A 1041 2.77 24.31 35.53
CA GLN A 1041 3.44 25.59 35.68
C GLN A 1041 2.65 26.71 35.02
N ILE A 1042 2.81 27.93 35.51
CA ILE A 1042 2.23 29.15 34.92
C ILE A 1042 3.36 29.97 34.32
N GLN A 1043 3.20 30.31 33.05
CA GLN A 1043 4.20 31.05 32.27
C GLN A 1043 3.57 32.22 31.50
N PRO A 1044 4.35 33.27 31.18
CA PRO A 1044 3.87 34.34 30.32
C PRO A 1044 3.80 33.88 28.86
N ILE A 1045 2.93 34.53 28.08
CA ILE A 1045 3.00 34.46 26.61
C ILE A 1045 3.97 35.55 26.15
N ILE A 1046 5.05 35.15 25.50
CA ILE A 1046 6.07 36.08 24.99
C ILE A 1046 5.62 36.63 23.63
N ILE A 1047 5.65 37.96 23.49
CA ILE A 1047 5.26 38.66 22.26
C ILE A 1047 6.30 39.71 21.89
N VAL A 1048 6.25 40.16 20.64
CA VAL A 1048 7.03 41.30 20.15
C VAL A 1048 6.13 42.52 20.03
N LYS A 1049 6.46 43.59 20.72
CA LYS A 1049 5.76 44.88 20.64
C LYS A 1049 6.77 45.99 20.43
N ASP A 1050 6.52 46.83 19.42
CA ASP A 1050 7.41 47.94 19.05
C ASP A 1050 8.87 47.50 18.83
N GLY A 1051 9.07 46.32 18.25
CA GLY A 1051 10.39 45.73 17.99
C GLY A 1051 11.13 45.23 19.25
N LYS A 1052 10.44 45.09 20.39
CA LYS A 1052 11.02 44.60 21.65
C LYS A 1052 10.25 43.41 22.19
N ILE A 1053 10.97 42.52 22.89
CA ILE A 1053 10.36 41.40 23.62
C ILE A 1053 9.63 41.92 24.86
N THR A 1054 8.38 41.50 25.03
CA THR A 1054 7.54 41.75 26.21
C THR A 1054 6.62 40.55 26.44
N ILE A 1055 5.82 40.58 27.51
CA ILE A 1055 4.75 39.61 27.75
C ILE A 1055 3.40 40.16 27.29
N GLU A 1056 2.47 39.26 26.93
CA GLU A 1056 1.05 39.57 26.83
C GLU A 1056 0.49 39.88 28.24
N LYS A 1057 -0.26 40.98 28.38
CA LYS A 1057 -0.70 41.48 29.70
C LYS A 1057 -2.02 40.89 30.14
N ASP A 1058 -2.87 40.53 29.17
CA ASP A 1058 -4.24 40.09 29.44
C ASP A 1058 -4.38 38.56 29.47
N GLN A 1059 -3.31 37.83 29.15
CA GLN A 1059 -3.31 36.37 29.03
C GLN A 1059 -1.99 35.76 29.49
N LEU A 1060 -2.09 34.58 30.11
CA LEU A 1060 -0.98 33.72 30.53
C LEU A 1060 -1.19 32.31 29.97
N GLU A 1061 -0.20 31.45 30.12
CA GLU A 1061 -0.32 30.02 29.83
C GLU A 1061 -0.25 29.18 31.11
N LEU A 1062 -1.18 28.24 31.25
CA LEU A 1062 -1.10 27.14 32.21
C LEU A 1062 -0.66 25.88 31.45
N CYS A 1063 0.55 25.42 31.72
CA CYS A 1063 1.10 24.18 31.19
C CYS A 1063 0.98 23.05 32.20
N PHE A 1064 0.66 21.84 31.76
CA PHE A 1064 0.52 20.65 32.62
C PHE A 1064 0.81 19.36 31.86
N VAL A 1065 1.20 18.32 32.59
CA VAL A 1065 1.41 16.97 32.02
C VAL A 1065 0.06 16.30 31.78
N ALA A 1066 -0.28 16.06 30.51
CA ALA A 1066 -1.54 15.45 30.08
C ALA A 1066 -1.32 14.00 29.66
N ASN A 1067 -2.07 13.09 30.29
CA ASN A 1067 -2.18 11.70 29.86
C ASN A 1067 -3.46 11.50 29.03
N ILE A 1068 -3.32 11.05 27.78
CA ILE A 1068 -4.41 10.98 26.80
C ILE A 1068 -4.42 9.61 26.11
N PRO A 1069 -5.47 8.78 26.32
CA PRO A 1069 -5.57 7.45 25.70
C PRO A 1069 -5.56 7.47 24.18
N ALA A 1070 -5.20 6.34 23.56
CA ALA A 1070 -5.28 6.14 22.12
C ALA A 1070 -6.70 6.39 21.58
N LEU A 1071 -6.83 7.24 20.55
CA LEU A 1071 -8.12 7.67 19.97
C LEU A 1071 -9.14 8.20 21.00
N GLY A 1072 -8.68 8.58 22.19
CA GLY A 1072 -9.51 8.90 23.34
C GLY A 1072 -9.65 10.39 23.62
N ILE A 1073 -10.46 10.71 24.63
CA ILE A 1073 -10.64 12.06 25.17
C ILE A 1073 -10.36 12.01 26.66
N SER A 1074 -9.47 12.87 27.15
CA SER A 1074 -9.21 13.07 28.58
C SER A 1074 -9.92 14.32 29.08
N ARG A 1075 -10.46 14.25 30.31
CA ARG A 1075 -11.23 15.33 30.94
C ARG A 1075 -10.48 15.92 32.14
N TYR A 1076 -10.33 17.24 32.13
CA TYR A 1076 -9.72 18.01 33.21
C TYR A 1076 -10.63 19.15 33.67
N GLU A 1077 -10.45 19.61 34.91
CA GLU A 1077 -11.15 20.76 35.48
C GLU A 1077 -10.16 21.87 35.79
N LEU A 1078 -10.44 23.07 35.28
CA LEU A 1078 -9.74 24.29 35.65
C LEU A 1078 -10.46 24.91 36.85
N VAL A 1079 -9.79 25.01 38.00
CA VAL A 1079 -10.37 25.53 39.25
C VAL A 1079 -9.54 26.68 39.81
N GLN A 1080 -10.10 27.45 40.73
CA GLN A 1080 -9.38 28.54 41.39
C GLN A 1080 -8.25 27.98 42.27
N GLY A 1081 -7.08 28.61 42.19
CA GLY A 1081 -5.89 28.31 42.98
C GLY A 1081 -5.61 29.43 43.99
N GLU A 1082 -5.11 29.06 45.17
CA GLU A 1082 -4.81 30.02 46.25
C GLU A 1082 -3.34 30.46 46.28
N ASP A 1083 -2.45 29.75 45.59
CA ASP A 1083 -0.99 29.87 45.74
C ASP A 1083 -0.27 30.27 44.44
N ASN A 1084 0.77 31.09 44.56
CA ASN A 1084 1.61 31.56 43.44
C ASN A 1084 2.79 30.61 43.14
N ALA A 1085 2.88 29.47 43.84
CA ALA A 1085 4.05 28.57 43.86
C ALA A 1085 4.44 27.94 42.50
N ASN A 1086 3.63 28.11 41.45
CA ASN A 1086 3.83 27.48 40.14
C ASN A 1086 4.38 28.43 39.05
N PHE A 1087 4.81 29.65 39.42
CA PHE A 1087 5.35 30.60 38.44
C PHE A 1087 6.74 30.20 37.95
N VAL A 1088 6.95 30.33 36.66
CA VAL A 1088 8.27 30.20 36.04
C VAL A 1088 9.19 31.35 36.42
N LYS A 1089 10.51 31.08 36.33
CA LYS A 1089 11.55 32.11 36.46
C LYS A 1089 11.95 32.61 35.08
N ILE A 1090 12.23 33.90 34.98
CA ILE A 1090 12.60 34.54 33.72
C ILE A 1090 14.01 35.12 33.82
N GLN A 1091 14.83 34.87 32.81
CA GLN A 1091 16.13 35.50 32.66
C GLN A 1091 16.18 36.21 31.31
N ALA A 1092 16.55 37.49 31.30
CA ALA A 1092 16.55 38.33 30.12
C ALA A 1092 17.97 38.80 29.76
N SER A 1093 18.26 38.85 28.47
CA SER A 1093 19.50 39.40 27.90
C SER A 1093 19.72 40.89 28.22
N GLU A 1094 20.94 41.38 27.96
CA GLU A 1094 21.26 42.80 28.06
C GLU A 1094 20.40 43.62 27.09
N GLY A 1095 19.87 44.77 27.53
CA GLY A 1095 18.95 45.61 26.71
C GLY A 1095 17.45 45.29 26.82
N VAL A 1096 17.05 44.11 27.32
CA VAL A 1096 15.62 43.78 27.56
C VAL A 1096 15.16 44.27 28.94
N GLU A 1097 14.16 45.14 29.01
CA GLU A 1097 13.65 45.70 30.28
C GLU A 1097 12.91 44.65 31.13
N THR A 1098 13.49 44.25 32.27
CA THR A 1098 12.91 43.21 33.16
C THR A 1098 11.61 43.65 33.84
N SER A 1099 11.37 44.96 33.98
CA SER A 1099 10.10 45.50 34.51
C SER A 1099 8.88 45.12 33.67
N ASN A 1100 9.08 44.80 32.38
CA ASN A 1100 8.00 44.44 31.46
C ASN A 1100 7.47 43.01 31.69
N PHE A 1101 8.06 42.24 32.60
CA PHE A 1101 7.70 40.85 32.87
C PHE A 1101 6.92 40.65 34.18
N SER A 1102 6.55 41.73 34.89
CA SER A 1102 5.68 41.63 36.08
C SER A 1102 4.36 40.94 35.72
N PRO A 1103 3.86 39.97 36.53
CA PRO A 1103 4.26 39.65 37.91
C PRO A 1103 5.35 38.57 38.05
N PHE A 1104 5.99 38.13 36.97
CA PHE A 1104 7.03 37.09 37.02
C PHE A 1104 8.36 37.66 37.53
N GLU A 1105 9.11 36.82 38.25
CA GLU A 1105 10.46 37.18 38.70
C GLU A 1105 11.42 37.13 37.51
N ALA A 1106 11.84 38.31 37.05
CA ALA A 1106 12.74 38.48 35.92
C ALA A 1106 14.09 39.05 36.36
N THR A 1107 15.16 38.32 36.02
CA THR A 1107 16.55 38.71 36.32
C THR A 1107 17.33 38.91 35.02
N LYS A 1108 18.51 39.52 35.10
CA LYS A 1108 19.45 39.57 33.98
C LYS A 1108 20.19 38.26 33.85
N PHE A 1109 20.53 37.91 32.62
CA PHE A 1109 21.30 36.72 32.32
C PHE A 1109 22.74 36.83 32.87
N ASP A 1110 23.22 35.77 33.52
CA ASP A 1110 24.57 35.62 34.04
C ASP A 1110 24.98 34.14 33.93
N GLY A 1111 25.99 33.81 33.12
CA GLY A 1111 26.49 32.45 32.92
C GLY A 1111 26.19 31.80 31.56
N GLU A 1112 25.99 30.47 31.56
CA GLU A 1112 25.71 29.66 30.36
C GLU A 1112 24.21 29.43 30.13
N ILE A 1113 23.77 29.46 28.86
CA ILE A 1113 22.39 29.17 28.49
C ILE A 1113 22.25 27.65 28.27
N LEU A 1114 21.52 26.98 29.17
CA LEU A 1114 21.26 25.53 29.15
C LEU A 1114 19.75 25.25 29.30
N LEU A 1115 19.23 24.35 28.46
CA LEU A 1115 17.96 23.66 28.68
C LEU A 1115 18.26 22.18 29.00
N SER A 1116 17.57 21.60 29.99
CA SER A 1116 17.83 20.21 30.37
C SER A 1116 16.62 19.54 31.04
N ASN A 1117 16.39 18.27 30.71
CA ASN A 1117 15.40 17.40 31.37
C ASN A 1117 16.01 16.01 31.70
N GLU A 1118 15.18 15.00 31.99
CA GLU A 1118 15.68 13.66 32.34
C GLU A 1118 16.26 12.83 31.18
N LYS A 1119 16.17 13.31 29.92
CA LYS A 1119 16.57 12.59 28.69
C LYS A 1119 17.59 13.31 27.83
N THR A 1120 17.53 14.64 27.75
CA THR A 1120 18.37 15.46 26.85
C THR A 1120 18.72 16.79 27.52
N SER A 1121 19.87 17.34 27.13
CA SER A 1121 20.28 18.70 27.45
C SER A 1121 20.78 19.42 26.20
N ALA A 1122 20.60 20.74 26.14
CA ALA A 1122 20.99 21.56 25.00
C ALA A 1122 21.65 22.85 25.49
N SER A 1123 22.82 23.18 24.92
CA SER A 1123 23.54 24.42 25.22
C SER A 1123 23.40 25.42 24.08
N PHE A 1124 23.44 26.70 24.43
CA PHE A 1124 23.24 27.81 23.50
C PHE A 1124 24.36 28.83 23.63
N ASP A 1125 24.66 29.52 22.54
CA ASP A 1125 25.68 30.57 22.52
C ASP A 1125 25.25 31.76 23.39
N SER A 1126 26.11 32.21 24.29
CA SER A 1126 25.76 33.21 25.32
C SER A 1126 25.44 34.60 24.76
N ASN A 1127 25.87 34.90 23.53
CA ASN A 1127 25.67 36.20 22.89
C ASN A 1127 24.44 36.21 21.97
N THR A 1128 24.24 35.13 21.22
CA THR A 1128 23.18 35.03 20.19
C THR A 1128 21.96 34.25 20.65
N ALA A 1129 22.09 33.47 21.73
CA ALA A 1129 21.14 32.49 22.23
C ALA A 1129 20.76 31.37 21.26
N LEU A 1130 21.45 31.26 20.12
CA LEU A 1130 21.22 30.20 19.14
C LEU A 1130 21.81 28.87 19.62
N LEU A 1131 21.23 27.77 19.15
CA LEU A 1131 21.66 26.41 19.51
C LEU A 1131 23.14 26.22 19.17
N LYS A 1132 23.88 25.65 20.13
CA LYS A 1132 25.32 25.37 20.02
C LYS A 1132 25.62 23.89 20.12
N SER A 1133 25.00 23.17 21.06
CA SER A 1133 25.16 21.72 21.16
C SER A 1133 23.95 21.04 21.77
N VAL A 1134 23.76 19.76 21.45
CA VAL A 1134 22.74 18.89 22.04
C VAL A 1134 23.41 17.65 22.59
N LYS A 1135 23.10 17.29 23.83
CA LYS A 1135 23.61 16.11 24.51
C LYS A 1135 22.44 15.24 25.01
N PRO A 1136 22.13 14.14 24.32
CA PRO A 1136 21.29 13.08 24.87
C PRO A 1136 21.95 12.50 26.13
N LYS A 1137 21.17 12.06 27.11
CA LYS A 1137 21.65 11.68 28.44
C LYS A 1137 22.66 10.54 28.43
N ASP A 1138 22.45 9.55 27.58
CA ASP A 1138 23.28 8.33 27.48
C ASP A 1138 24.15 8.31 26.21
N ASP A 1139 24.36 9.48 25.58
CA ASP A 1139 25.12 9.61 24.34
C ASP A 1139 26.14 10.77 24.39
N ILE A 1140 26.93 10.91 23.35
CA ILE A 1140 27.89 12.00 23.19
C ILE A 1140 27.18 13.33 22.95
N SER A 1141 27.80 14.41 23.43
CA SER A 1141 27.38 15.75 23.05
C SER A 1141 27.70 15.97 21.57
N LEU A 1142 26.73 16.48 20.83
CA LEU A 1142 26.85 16.83 19.42
C LEU A 1142 26.85 18.35 19.28
N ASP A 1143 27.92 18.91 18.72
CA ASP A 1143 28.02 20.29 18.30
C ASP A 1143 27.05 20.54 17.13
N MET A 1144 26.12 21.46 17.34
CA MET A 1144 25.01 21.80 16.45
C MET A 1144 24.89 23.32 16.39
N ASN A 1145 25.79 23.96 15.64
CA ASN A 1145 25.84 25.41 15.48
C ASN A 1145 24.73 25.88 14.54
N MET A 1146 23.71 26.52 15.11
CA MET A 1146 22.59 27.09 14.36
C MET A 1146 22.92 28.49 13.85
N GLU A 1147 22.54 28.78 12.60
CA GLU A 1147 22.60 30.13 12.01
C GLU A 1147 21.41 30.40 11.09
N PHE A 1148 21.07 31.66 10.91
CA PHE A 1148 20.19 32.12 9.83
C PHE A 1148 21.01 32.69 8.68
N VAL A 1149 20.61 32.34 7.46
CA VAL A 1149 21.23 32.82 6.22
C VAL A 1149 20.17 33.29 5.25
N PHE A 1150 20.58 34.05 4.25
CA PHE A 1150 19.70 34.44 3.15
C PHE A 1150 20.35 34.23 1.78
N TYR A 1151 19.50 33.98 0.79
CA TYR A 1151 19.83 34.01 -0.62
C TYR A 1151 19.19 35.23 -1.26
N GLY A 1152 19.94 35.91 -2.12
CA GLY A 1152 19.39 36.94 -3.00
C GLY A 1152 19.00 36.36 -4.35
N ALA A 1153 18.06 36.98 -5.05
CA ALA A 1153 17.76 36.61 -6.44
C ALA A 1153 18.79 37.21 -7.42
N ARG A 1154 19.04 36.51 -8.54
CA ARG A 1154 19.85 37.06 -9.66
C ARG A 1154 19.19 38.31 -10.24
N GLY A 1155 20.00 39.28 -10.66
CA GLY A 1155 19.51 40.48 -11.35
C GLY A 1155 19.36 40.24 -12.86
N LYS A 1156 18.55 41.05 -13.55
CA LYS A 1156 18.48 41.04 -15.02
C LYS A 1156 19.83 41.48 -15.61
N ASN A 1157 20.57 40.56 -16.22
CA ASN A 1157 21.77 40.92 -16.97
C ASN A 1157 21.37 41.35 -18.37
N ARG A 1158 21.65 42.59 -18.79
CA ARG A 1158 21.40 43.08 -20.18
C ARG A 1158 22.28 42.40 -21.26
N SER A 1159 22.89 41.26 -20.96
CA SER A 1159 23.76 40.50 -21.85
C SER A 1159 22.94 39.63 -22.79
N ARG A 1160 23.29 39.60 -24.08
CA ARG A 1160 22.57 38.91 -25.17
C ARG A 1160 22.63 37.36 -25.11
N ASP A 1161 22.83 36.77 -23.94
CA ASP A 1161 22.93 35.31 -23.82
C ASP A 1161 21.52 34.70 -23.58
N PRO A 1162 21.02 33.79 -24.44
CA PRO A 1162 19.61 33.35 -24.42
C PRO A 1162 19.13 32.61 -23.15
N GLY A 1163 20.03 32.31 -22.20
CA GLY A 1163 19.71 31.68 -20.91
C GLY A 1163 19.92 32.58 -19.67
N GLY A 1164 20.37 33.83 -19.84
CA GLY A 1164 20.85 34.69 -18.74
C GLY A 1164 19.81 35.61 -18.07
N ASP A 1165 18.53 35.54 -18.47
CA ASP A 1165 17.50 36.54 -18.14
C ASP A 1165 16.45 36.09 -17.10
N SER A 1166 16.53 34.85 -16.62
CA SER A 1166 15.52 34.28 -15.71
C SER A 1166 15.76 34.68 -14.25
N LEU A 1167 14.68 35.10 -13.59
CA LEU A 1167 14.69 35.49 -12.18
C LEU A 1167 14.10 34.36 -11.32
N SER A 1168 14.50 34.28 -10.05
CA SER A 1168 13.74 33.52 -9.05
C SER A 1168 12.28 33.97 -9.05
N GLY A 1169 11.38 33.05 -8.73
CA GLY A 1169 9.95 33.32 -8.67
C GLY A 1169 9.22 32.25 -7.87
N ALA A 1170 7.91 32.14 -8.05
CA ALA A 1170 7.11 31.15 -7.31
C ALA A 1170 7.57 29.70 -7.57
N TYR A 1171 8.01 29.41 -8.80
CA TYR A 1171 8.49 28.09 -9.22
C TYR A 1171 10.01 27.93 -9.04
N LEU A 1172 10.78 28.87 -9.58
CA LEU A 1172 12.23 28.76 -9.75
C LEU A 1172 12.99 29.33 -8.55
N PHE A 1173 14.00 28.59 -8.08
CA PHE A 1173 14.98 29.10 -7.13
C PHE A 1173 16.32 29.32 -7.84
N LEU A 1174 16.61 30.58 -8.18
CA LEU A 1174 17.81 31.01 -8.93
C LEU A 1174 18.62 32.00 -8.09
N PRO A 1175 19.36 31.53 -7.07
CA PRO A 1175 20.11 32.40 -6.18
C PRO A 1175 21.26 33.10 -6.91
N ASN A 1176 21.62 34.31 -6.46
CA ASN A 1176 22.73 35.12 -6.98
C ASN A 1176 24.11 34.74 -6.41
N GLY A 1177 24.22 33.54 -5.83
CA GLY A 1177 25.44 33.02 -5.23
C GLY A 1177 25.13 32.17 -4.00
N LYS A 1178 26.18 31.85 -3.24
CA LYS A 1178 26.06 31.15 -1.96
C LYS A 1178 25.28 32.00 -0.95
N ALA A 1179 24.57 31.33 -0.04
CA ALA A 1179 23.86 32.00 1.04
C ALA A 1179 24.81 32.84 1.89
N LYS A 1180 24.35 34.01 2.31
CA LYS A 1180 25.09 34.93 3.19
C LYS A 1180 24.51 34.86 4.61
N PRO A 1181 25.35 34.85 5.66
CA PRO A 1181 24.87 34.87 7.03
C PRO A 1181 24.13 36.18 7.33
N LEU A 1182 23.07 36.09 8.14
CA LEU A 1182 22.41 37.25 8.74
C LEU A 1182 23.10 37.63 10.07
N GLU A 1183 23.08 38.92 10.43
CA GLU A 1183 23.72 39.40 11.66
C GLU A 1183 22.93 38.95 12.90
N ASN A 1184 23.47 37.98 13.66
CA ASN A 1184 22.85 37.45 14.88
C ASN A 1184 23.39 38.07 16.18
N ASN A 1185 24.42 38.92 16.10
CA ASN A 1185 25.11 39.52 17.25
C ASN A 1185 24.31 40.60 18.00
N LYS A 1186 23.10 40.91 17.55
CA LYS A 1186 22.17 41.89 18.16
C LYS A 1186 20.86 41.26 18.62
N ASN A 1187 20.84 39.92 18.78
CA ASN A 1187 19.64 39.22 19.20
C ASN A 1187 19.25 39.63 20.62
N SER A 1188 17.97 39.94 20.82
CA SER A 1188 17.40 40.05 22.16
C SER A 1188 16.78 38.72 22.50
N PHE A 1189 17.01 38.19 23.70
CA PHE A 1189 16.43 36.92 24.11
C PHE A 1189 15.98 36.89 25.57
N VAL A 1190 15.06 35.97 25.86
CA VAL A 1190 14.52 35.67 27.18
C VAL A 1190 14.44 34.16 27.37
N LYS A 1191 14.97 33.66 28.49
CA LYS A 1191 14.85 32.27 28.93
C LYS A 1191 13.74 32.15 29.97
N VAL A 1192 12.82 31.22 29.76
CA VAL A 1192 11.76 30.84 30.70
C VAL A 1192 12.10 29.48 31.29
N SER A 1193 12.23 29.41 32.61
CA SER A 1193 12.61 28.19 33.33
C SER A 1193 11.48 27.75 34.26
N GLY A 1194 10.87 26.60 33.93
CA GLY A 1194 9.86 25.93 34.74
C GLY A 1194 10.18 24.47 35.04
N PRO A 1195 9.41 23.82 35.94
CA PRO A 1195 9.63 22.45 36.36
C PRO A 1195 9.23 21.39 35.32
N ILE A 1196 8.35 21.72 34.37
CA ILE A 1196 7.89 20.77 33.32
C ILE A 1196 8.21 21.23 31.90
N ARG A 1197 8.45 22.52 31.69
CA ARG A 1197 8.84 23.11 30.41
C ARG A 1197 9.86 24.21 30.63
N GLN A 1198 10.88 24.21 29.78
CA GLN A 1198 11.85 25.29 29.67
C GLN A 1198 11.88 25.79 28.22
N SER A 1199 12.04 27.10 28.02
CA SER A 1199 12.11 27.69 26.68
C SER A 1199 13.05 28.89 26.59
N ILE A 1200 13.48 29.19 25.36
CA ILE A 1200 14.23 30.39 25.00
C ILE A 1200 13.49 31.07 23.86
N HIS A 1201 13.18 32.36 24.02
CA HIS A 1201 12.57 33.20 23.00
C HIS A 1201 13.61 34.20 22.51
N ILE A 1202 13.86 34.21 21.21
CA ILE A 1202 14.93 34.98 20.56
C ILE A 1202 14.31 35.86 19.49
N LEU A 1203 14.53 37.17 19.60
CA LEU A 1203 14.16 38.15 18.59
C LEU A 1203 15.40 38.55 17.80
N GLY A 1204 15.45 38.09 16.56
CA GLY A 1204 16.53 38.32 15.60
C GLY A 1204 16.70 37.14 14.64
N PRO A 1205 17.42 37.31 13.51
CA PRO A 1205 18.06 38.54 13.04
C PRO A 1205 17.05 39.64 12.65
N GLN A 1206 17.42 40.91 12.85
CA GLN A 1206 16.51 42.06 12.72
C GLN A 1206 15.98 42.24 11.29
N GLU A 1207 16.79 41.89 10.28
CA GLU A 1207 16.47 42.02 8.87
C GLU A 1207 15.29 41.14 8.44
N ALA A 1208 15.12 39.96 9.07
CA ALA A 1208 14.04 39.02 8.79
C ALA A 1208 12.96 38.99 9.89
N GLN A 1209 13.08 39.86 10.90
CA GLN A 1209 12.16 40.01 12.04
C GLN A 1209 11.72 38.67 12.64
N ILE A 1210 12.68 37.76 12.82
CA ILE A 1210 12.38 36.40 13.30
C ILE A 1210 12.19 36.41 14.81
N LEU A 1211 11.04 35.92 15.28
CA LEU A 1211 10.85 35.51 16.67
C LEU A 1211 10.93 33.98 16.72
N GLN A 1212 12.04 33.48 17.27
CA GLN A 1212 12.28 32.05 17.45
C GLN A 1212 11.95 31.64 18.90
N GLU A 1213 11.22 30.54 19.06
CA GLU A 1213 11.06 29.84 20.33
C GLU A 1213 11.75 28.48 20.23
N ILE A 1214 12.63 28.18 21.19
CA ILE A 1214 13.22 26.85 21.35
C ILE A 1214 12.78 26.33 22.71
N ARG A 1215 12.10 25.18 22.76
CA ARG A 1215 11.56 24.61 24.01
C ARG A 1215 11.98 23.15 24.21
N LEU A 1216 12.04 22.77 25.49
CA LEU A 1216 12.32 21.43 25.97
C LEU A 1216 11.34 21.09 27.11
N ASP A 1217 10.51 20.09 26.88
CA ASP A 1217 9.53 19.61 27.85
C ASP A 1217 10.05 18.44 28.67
N GLN A 1218 9.45 18.19 29.82
CA GLN A 1218 9.79 17.03 30.66
C GLN A 1218 9.59 15.73 29.85
N ASN A 1219 10.50 14.78 30.02
CA ASN A 1219 10.48 13.47 29.36
C ASN A 1219 10.59 13.47 27.81
N GLU A 1220 10.83 14.60 27.15
CA GLU A 1220 11.12 14.63 25.71
C GLU A 1220 12.61 14.44 25.42
N ASP A 1221 12.94 13.74 24.34
CA ASP A 1221 14.32 13.53 23.88
C ASP A 1221 14.71 14.47 22.73
N PHE A 1222 13.80 15.35 22.30
CA PHE A 1222 14.00 16.31 21.21
C PHE A 1222 13.78 17.77 21.67
N LEU A 1223 14.21 18.72 20.84
CA LEU A 1223 13.94 20.15 20.99
C LEU A 1223 12.91 20.58 19.94
N ASP A 1224 11.91 21.34 20.37
CA ASP A 1224 10.98 22.01 19.47
C ASP A 1224 11.51 23.40 19.12
N ILE A 1225 11.61 23.71 17.82
CA ILE A 1225 12.04 25.00 17.30
C ILE A 1225 10.90 25.60 16.47
N ILE A 1226 10.40 26.76 16.89
CA ILE A 1226 9.29 27.47 16.27
C ILE A 1226 9.81 28.81 15.78
N ASN A 1227 9.70 29.09 14.48
CA ASN A 1227 10.14 30.35 13.88
C ASN A 1227 8.93 31.14 13.37
N HIS A 1228 8.66 32.29 13.99
CA HIS A 1228 7.76 33.29 13.44
C HIS A 1228 8.55 34.21 12.52
N VAL A 1229 8.31 34.12 11.21
CA VAL A 1229 9.11 34.81 10.19
C VAL A 1229 8.26 35.89 9.51
N ASP A 1230 8.74 37.14 9.52
CA ASP A 1230 8.13 38.25 8.79
C ASP A 1230 9.16 38.91 7.86
N ILE A 1231 9.10 38.52 6.58
CA ILE A 1231 9.92 39.07 5.50
C ILE A 1231 9.12 40.01 4.59
N THR A 1232 7.96 40.51 5.03
CA THR A 1232 7.06 41.33 4.18
C THR A 1232 7.68 42.65 3.72
N THR A 1233 8.68 43.15 4.45
CA THR A 1233 9.43 44.36 4.12
C THR A 1233 10.62 44.09 3.18
N GLN A 1234 10.95 42.83 2.92
CA GLN A 1234 12.09 42.41 2.10
C GLN A 1234 11.68 42.12 0.64
N SER A 1235 12.65 42.20 -0.28
CA SER A 1235 12.45 41.89 -1.70
C SER A 1235 13.66 41.15 -2.26
N ASN A 1236 13.43 40.16 -3.13
CA ASN A 1236 14.48 39.27 -3.65
C ASN A 1236 15.30 38.63 -2.52
N PHE A 1237 14.61 38.16 -1.49
CA PHE A 1237 15.17 37.71 -0.22
C PHE A 1237 14.53 36.39 0.19
N GLU A 1238 15.32 35.33 0.22
CA GLU A 1238 14.89 33.99 0.64
C GLU A 1238 15.70 33.59 1.88
N VAL A 1239 15.03 33.38 3.01
CA VAL A 1239 15.67 33.09 4.30
C VAL A 1239 15.72 31.58 4.56
N ALA A 1240 16.82 31.11 5.15
CA ALA A 1240 16.98 29.72 5.55
C ALA A 1240 17.59 29.63 6.96
N MET A 1241 17.12 28.67 7.75
CA MET A 1241 17.77 28.23 8.98
C MET A 1241 18.74 27.11 8.63
N ARG A 1242 19.98 27.17 9.12
CA ARG A 1242 21.03 26.18 8.85
C ARG A 1242 21.61 25.66 10.16
N LEU A 1243 21.76 24.33 10.25
CA LEU A 1243 22.48 23.65 11.34
C LEU A 1243 23.82 23.16 10.80
N LYS A 1244 24.91 23.42 11.53
CA LYS A 1244 26.27 22.98 11.20
C LYS A 1244 26.86 22.16 12.33
N SER A 1245 27.37 20.97 12.00
CA SER A 1245 28.12 20.13 12.92
C SER A 1245 29.50 19.80 12.35
N THR A 1246 30.51 19.74 13.21
CA THR A 1246 31.85 19.23 12.88
C THR A 1246 32.04 17.78 13.35
N ASP A 1247 31.06 17.23 14.08
CA ASP A 1247 31.20 15.94 14.75
C ASP A 1247 30.92 14.73 13.86
N PHE A 1248 30.37 14.96 12.67
CA PHE A 1248 30.18 13.94 11.66
C PHE A 1248 30.37 14.50 10.25
N THR A 1249 30.97 13.71 9.37
CA THR A 1249 31.03 13.95 7.94
C THR A 1249 29.93 13.15 7.27
N ASN A 1250 29.04 13.82 6.54
CA ASN A 1250 27.93 13.16 5.84
C ASN A 1250 28.31 12.62 4.45
N ASN A 1251 29.58 12.74 4.03
CA ASN A 1251 30.08 12.27 2.72
C ASN A 1251 29.21 12.69 1.53
N GLU A 1252 28.69 13.94 1.54
CA GLU A 1252 27.78 14.45 0.51
C GLU A 1252 26.41 13.75 0.47
N GLU A 1253 26.06 12.93 1.48
CA GLU A 1253 24.76 12.26 1.59
C GLU A 1253 23.85 12.96 2.62
N PHE A 1254 22.56 13.00 2.33
CA PHE A 1254 21.53 13.48 3.26
C PHE A 1254 20.21 12.75 2.99
N TYR A 1255 19.23 12.90 3.87
CA TYR A 1255 17.93 12.24 3.73
C TYR A 1255 16.82 13.29 3.80
N THR A 1256 15.87 13.19 2.89
CA THR A 1256 14.64 13.99 2.89
C THR A 1256 13.47 13.04 2.71
N GLU A 1257 12.37 13.33 3.38
CA GLU A 1257 11.12 12.61 3.24
C GLU A 1257 10.44 12.91 1.89
N LEU A 1258 9.72 11.91 1.37
CA LEU A 1258 8.72 12.05 0.33
C LEU A 1258 7.34 11.91 0.96
N ASN A 1259 6.58 13.00 0.92
CA ASN A 1259 5.16 13.08 1.32
C ASN A 1259 4.87 12.48 2.72
N ALA A 1260 5.84 12.51 3.64
CA ALA A 1260 5.80 11.92 4.99
C ALA A 1260 5.62 10.39 5.06
N GLN A 1261 6.00 9.64 4.01
CA GLN A 1261 5.93 8.16 4.02
C GLN A 1261 7.30 7.47 4.04
N GLN A 1262 8.24 7.92 3.21
CA GLN A 1262 9.56 7.30 3.09
C GLN A 1262 10.65 8.38 2.99
N GLY A 1263 11.84 8.13 3.54
CA GLY A 1263 13.00 9.01 3.40
C GLY A 1263 14.02 8.43 2.41
N PRO A 1264 13.95 8.74 1.11
CA PRO A 1264 15.03 8.39 0.19
C PRO A 1264 16.36 9.01 0.61
N THR A 1265 17.45 8.29 0.32
CA THR A 1265 18.79 8.88 0.33
C THR A 1265 18.90 9.88 -0.81
N ALA A 1266 19.35 11.09 -0.49
CA ALA A 1266 19.74 12.13 -1.43
C ALA A 1266 21.26 12.34 -1.35
N LYS A 1267 21.85 12.79 -2.45
CA LYS A 1267 23.26 13.21 -2.51
C LYS A 1267 23.32 14.67 -2.91
N THR A 1268 24.26 15.43 -2.35
CA THR A 1268 24.54 16.78 -2.83
C THR A 1268 25.14 16.66 -4.22
N GLY A 1269 24.43 17.17 -5.23
CA GLY A 1269 24.93 17.19 -6.60
C GLY A 1269 26.23 17.98 -6.71
N ARG A 1270 27.12 17.53 -7.61
CA ARG A 1270 28.38 18.21 -7.94
C ARG A 1270 28.18 19.54 -8.65
#